data_AF-A0A9W3PA54-F1
#
_entry.id   AF-A0A9W3PA54-F1
#
_cell.length_a   1.000
_cell.length_b   1.000
_cell.length_c   1.000
_cell.angle_alpha   90.00
_cell.angle_beta   90.00
_cell.angle_gamma   90.00
#
_symmetry.space_group_name_H-M   'P 1'
#
loop_
_entity.id
_entity.type
_entity.pdbx_description
1 polymer ?
#
loop_
_entity_poly.entity_id
_entity_poly.type
_entity_poly.pdbx_seq_one_letter_code
_entity_poly.pdbx_strand_id
1 'polypeptide(L)'
;MNKQTPATPEAMTIQTSSERDPATLASTIDVLQRELEVAQTKRGGHYKKLIFEIERNAKLVNEVSQLKTALDQTLLGVPEFQQLNDELAEARKQIASLRAELDVAQQKRAGHYAKLQYEIERNRKLEKQARIFENEFNRVSNSLTWDLGSALVGTKSIRQVFTLPLRLWQANQRYKQKMLKRRMMGSEAKRIDTPTIAAPAPASVPAPAQPTTIDIPLGEDLSILGWPAAPVHSTVTAMTVFDEFSRECFAPYLNLVEPRPDNWKGLLARDQPELLLIESAWRGNRSSWQYRVGSYAHPPGRELQAMVNGFKERGIPTVFWNKEDPVHFNNFIEAARQFDFVFTTAEEAMPQYAARSSSNVNVLPFACEPGLHNPIGSSERNGKLCFAGSYYANRFADRRDDQIMLLDAAMKHKLDIFDRNHAAGAKSDFAFPERFQGCIRGSLPYDEMSRAYRRYSVFLNVNSVIDSRTMFSRRVYELLACGTPVVSTRSLGIDETFGRDLVWTVDDAKEADEAMRALLESPDEWRRRSLNGIRAVFSEHTFAHRTQQILDTVGIKKRVIEDVRVLVFAVVDNANEARRVADMFASQAMSVSAKRLVLFARKGSVKSLDMPDVEVVSPGNHLGEAVSRASAAFNATHVGVFSPRAFYGKWYLQDLLHAFVYSQADIVGKPRDGTDRYAFDVERDHQAWLLRVKPAQSPVLEMLGPDGAVLDGQGSLRSFSADSANYLPDVAKMREAVLRNKIAAIQI
;
A
#
# COMPACT_ATOMS: atom_id res chain seq x y z
N MET A 1 40.41 31.60 29.84
CA MET A 1 40.26 31.60 31.32
C MET A 1 38.78 31.52 31.66
N ASN A 2 38.43 30.94 32.81
CA ASN A 2 37.05 30.51 33.11
C ASN A 2 36.10 31.66 33.46
N LYS A 3 34.84 31.51 33.06
CA LYS A 3 33.70 31.65 33.99
C LYS A 3 32.73 30.48 33.76
N GLN A 4 32.62 29.61 34.76
CA GLN A 4 31.57 28.60 34.87
C GLN A 4 30.53 29.07 35.87
N THR A 5 29.26 28.99 35.52
CA THR A 5 28.10 29.08 36.42
C THR A 5 26.94 28.29 35.78
N PRO A 6 25.99 27.76 36.56
CA PRO A 6 26.04 26.32 36.80
C PRO A 6 24.86 25.55 36.20
N ALA A 7 25.03 24.23 36.07
CA ALA A 7 23.92 23.32 35.78
C ALA A 7 22.97 23.24 36.97
N THR A 8 21.69 23.54 36.75
CA THR A 8 20.60 23.30 37.70
C THR A 8 20.20 21.82 37.70
N PRO A 9 20.16 21.14 38.87
CA PRO A 9 19.78 19.73 38.93
C PRO A 9 18.26 19.59 38.98
N GLU A 10 17.60 19.53 37.82
CA GLU A 10 16.25 18.97 37.78
C GLU A 10 16.32 17.47 38.09
N ALA A 11 15.68 17.07 39.19
CA ALA A 11 15.75 15.71 39.68
C ALA A 11 15.08 14.72 38.71
N MET A 12 15.59 13.49 38.67
CA MET A 12 15.00 12.37 37.92
C MET A 12 13.58 12.04 38.41
N THR A 13 12.60 12.79 37.92
CA THR A 13 11.20 12.42 38.00
C THR A 13 11.00 11.33 36.96
N ILE A 14 11.17 10.07 37.38
CA ILE A 14 10.73 8.93 36.57
C ILE A 14 9.20 8.99 36.55
N GLN A 15 8.66 9.71 35.58
CA GLN A 15 7.28 9.55 35.16
C GLN A 15 7.14 8.14 34.60
N THR A 16 6.74 7.21 35.45
CA THR A 16 6.07 5.99 34.99
C THR A 16 4.84 6.44 34.22
N SER A 17 4.82 6.27 32.90
CA SER A 17 3.63 6.58 32.10
C SER A 17 2.45 5.80 32.68
N SER A 18 1.27 6.44 32.73
CA SER A 18 0.05 5.86 33.33
C SER A 18 -0.34 4.52 32.67
N GLU A 19 0.10 4.32 31.42
CA GLU A 19 0.04 3.09 30.63
C GLU A 19 0.75 1.87 31.27
N ARG A 20 1.59 2.07 32.29
CA ARG A 20 2.39 1.01 32.94
C ARG A 20 2.00 0.72 34.40
N ASP A 21 0.96 1.37 34.92
CA ASP A 21 0.38 1.01 36.21
C ASP A 21 -0.34 -0.36 36.09
N PRO A 22 -0.04 -1.36 36.94
CA PRO A 22 -0.76 -2.63 36.99
C PRO A 22 -2.28 -2.48 37.13
N ALA A 23 -2.78 -1.44 37.80
CA ALA A 23 -4.22 -1.18 37.92
C ALA A 23 -4.82 -0.69 36.59
N THR A 24 -4.13 0.20 35.87
CA THR A 24 -4.52 0.63 34.52
C THR A 24 -4.47 -0.55 33.55
N LEU A 25 -3.39 -1.34 33.55
CA LEU A 25 -3.26 -2.52 32.70
C LEU A 25 -4.33 -3.58 32.99
N ALA A 26 -4.68 -3.82 34.27
CA ALA A 26 -5.78 -4.69 34.64
C ALA A 26 -7.13 -4.14 34.15
N SER A 27 -7.36 -2.83 34.26
CA SER A 27 -8.57 -2.17 33.71
C SER A 27 -8.65 -2.31 32.18
N THR A 28 -7.55 -2.10 31.45
CA THR A 28 -7.48 -2.32 30.00
C THR A 28 -7.72 -3.79 29.63
N ILE A 29 -7.19 -4.74 30.40
CA ILE A 29 -7.46 -6.17 30.21
C ILE A 29 -8.95 -6.47 30.45
N ASP A 30 -9.57 -5.91 31.48
CA ASP A 30 -10.99 -6.13 31.79
C ASP A 30 -11.91 -5.49 30.72
N VAL A 31 -11.54 -4.32 30.18
CA VAL A 31 -12.20 -3.72 29.00
C VAL A 31 -12.04 -4.61 27.77
N LEU A 32 -10.83 -5.04 27.43
CA LEU A 32 -10.58 -5.94 26.30
C LEU A 32 -11.26 -7.31 26.45
N GLN A 33 -11.42 -7.81 27.69
CA GLN A 33 -12.20 -9.02 27.98
C GLN A 33 -13.70 -8.78 27.79
N ARG A 34 -14.25 -7.65 28.23
CA ARG A 34 -15.64 -7.28 27.97
C ARG A 34 -15.90 -7.02 26.49
N GLU A 35 -14.96 -6.43 25.76
CA GLU A 35 -15.04 -6.27 24.30
C GLU A 35 -14.96 -7.63 23.58
N LEU A 36 -14.09 -8.54 24.04
CA LEU A 36 -14.03 -9.91 23.55
C LEU A 36 -15.34 -10.67 23.82
N GLU A 37 -15.94 -10.53 25.01
CA GLU A 37 -17.23 -11.14 25.36
C GLU A 37 -18.40 -10.51 24.60
N VAL A 38 -18.41 -9.19 24.41
CA VAL A 38 -19.42 -8.47 23.60
C VAL A 38 -19.27 -8.81 22.12
N ALA A 39 -18.05 -8.98 21.60
CA ALA A 39 -17.80 -9.45 20.25
C ALA A 39 -18.23 -10.92 20.08
N GLN A 40 -17.91 -11.79 21.05
CA GLN A 40 -18.39 -13.17 21.09
C GLN A 40 -19.92 -13.25 21.18
N THR A 41 -20.56 -12.33 21.89
CA THR A 41 -22.03 -12.33 22.10
C THR A 41 -22.77 -11.74 20.90
N LYS A 42 -22.41 -10.53 20.44
CA LYS A 42 -23.00 -9.89 19.24
C LYS A 42 -22.82 -10.76 18.00
N ARG A 43 -21.60 -11.26 17.75
CA ARG A 43 -21.30 -12.12 16.58
C ARG A 43 -21.77 -13.56 16.81
N GLY A 44 -21.89 -14.00 18.06
CA GLY A 44 -22.55 -15.24 18.46
C GLY A 44 -24.04 -15.28 18.11
N GLY A 45 -24.73 -14.14 18.16
CA GLY A 45 -26.10 -14.00 17.64
C GLY A 45 -26.18 -14.27 16.14
N HIS A 46 -25.31 -13.65 15.34
CA HIS A 46 -25.22 -13.88 13.90
C HIS A 46 -24.82 -15.32 13.55
N TYR A 47 -23.91 -15.91 14.32
CA TYR A 47 -23.45 -17.29 14.17
C TYR A 47 -24.55 -18.31 14.52
N LYS A 48 -25.30 -18.09 15.62
CA LYS A 48 -26.49 -18.88 15.97
C LYS A 48 -27.58 -18.76 14.90
N LYS A 49 -27.78 -17.57 14.33
CA LYS A 49 -28.72 -17.37 13.21
C LYS A 49 -28.29 -18.18 11.98
N LEU A 50 -27.01 -18.09 11.56
CA LEU A 50 -26.50 -18.86 10.42
C LEU A 50 -26.60 -20.37 10.64
N ILE A 51 -26.26 -20.86 11.83
CA ILE A 51 -26.42 -22.29 12.19
C ILE A 51 -27.88 -22.69 12.15
N PHE A 52 -28.78 -21.92 12.78
CA PHE A 52 -30.21 -22.20 12.79
C PHE A 52 -30.81 -22.21 11.37
N GLU A 53 -30.37 -21.32 10.49
CA GLU A 53 -30.78 -21.29 9.07
C GLU A 53 -30.21 -22.48 8.28
N ILE A 54 -28.96 -22.89 8.54
CA ILE A 54 -28.36 -24.10 7.96
C ILE A 54 -29.06 -25.38 8.45
N GLU A 55 -29.38 -25.48 9.75
CA GLU A 55 -30.08 -26.61 10.36
C GLU A 55 -31.53 -26.70 9.89
N ARG A 56 -32.26 -25.57 9.84
CA ARG A 56 -33.60 -25.48 9.26
C ARG A 56 -33.61 -25.92 7.81
N ASN A 57 -32.68 -25.44 6.99
CA ASN A 57 -32.64 -25.78 5.57
C ASN A 57 -32.17 -27.23 5.35
N ALA A 58 -31.28 -27.77 6.19
CA ALA A 58 -30.94 -29.19 6.19
C ALA A 58 -32.13 -30.08 6.59
N LYS A 59 -32.97 -29.64 7.55
CA LYS A 59 -34.19 -30.34 7.94
C LYS A 59 -35.22 -30.35 6.80
N LEU A 60 -35.45 -29.21 6.14
CA LEU A 60 -36.28 -29.12 4.94
C LEU A 60 -35.79 -30.04 3.81
N VAL A 61 -34.47 -30.08 3.56
CA VAL A 61 -33.86 -31.01 2.57
C VAL A 61 -34.12 -32.49 2.94
N ASN A 62 -34.08 -32.84 4.23
CA ASN A 62 -34.42 -34.20 4.69
C ASN A 62 -35.92 -34.49 4.57
N GLU A 63 -36.80 -33.56 4.94
CA GLU A 63 -38.26 -33.73 4.85
C GLU A 63 -38.69 -33.88 3.37
N VAL A 64 -38.15 -33.07 2.46
CA VAL A 64 -38.35 -33.23 1.01
C VAL A 64 -37.78 -34.55 0.50
N SER A 65 -36.62 -35.00 0.99
CA SER A 65 -36.04 -36.29 0.59
C SER A 65 -36.83 -37.50 1.12
N GLN A 66 -37.48 -37.38 2.28
CA GLN A 66 -38.38 -38.40 2.83
C GLN A 66 -39.71 -38.45 2.08
N LEU A 67 -40.30 -37.28 1.78
CA LEU A 67 -41.47 -37.16 0.91
C LEU A 67 -41.19 -37.75 -0.48
N LYS A 68 -40.02 -37.49 -1.05
CA LYS A 68 -39.57 -38.11 -2.31
C LYS A 68 -39.51 -39.63 -2.22
N THR A 69 -38.88 -40.17 -1.17
CA THR A 69 -38.81 -41.63 -0.93
C THR A 69 -40.20 -42.28 -0.77
N ALA A 70 -41.18 -41.55 -0.22
CA ALA A 70 -42.56 -42.01 -0.09
C ALA A 70 -43.36 -41.88 -1.40
N LEU A 71 -43.09 -40.86 -2.22
CA LEU A 71 -43.81 -40.58 -3.46
C LEU A 71 -43.27 -41.40 -4.66
N ASP A 72 -41.98 -41.73 -4.66
CA ASP A 72 -41.33 -42.64 -5.61
C ASP A 72 -41.94 -44.07 -5.57
N GLN A 73 -42.70 -44.41 -4.52
CA GLN A 73 -43.48 -45.66 -4.46
C GLN A 73 -44.85 -45.59 -5.17
N THR A 74 -45.34 -44.40 -5.56
CA THR A 74 -46.76 -44.24 -5.96
C THR A 74 -47.00 -43.51 -7.30
N LEU A 75 -46.22 -42.49 -7.69
CA LEU A 75 -46.51 -41.72 -8.93
C LEU A 75 -45.29 -41.01 -9.55
N LEU A 76 -44.86 -41.50 -10.73
CA LEU A 76 -43.97 -40.79 -11.65
C LEU A 76 -44.81 -40.03 -12.69
N GLY A 77 -44.72 -38.69 -12.71
CA GLY A 77 -45.27 -37.87 -13.80
C GLY A 77 -45.96 -36.55 -13.44
N VAL A 78 -46.03 -36.15 -12.17
CA VAL A 78 -46.78 -34.95 -11.75
C VAL A 78 -45.89 -33.68 -11.74
N PRO A 79 -46.32 -32.54 -12.31
CA PRO A 79 -45.50 -31.31 -12.40
C PRO A 79 -44.97 -30.77 -11.06
N GLU A 80 -45.72 -30.92 -9.97
CA GLU A 80 -45.28 -30.49 -8.63
C GLU A 80 -43.94 -31.12 -8.20
N PHE A 81 -43.64 -32.34 -8.66
CA PHE A 81 -42.36 -32.99 -8.38
C PHE A 81 -41.19 -32.25 -9.00
N GLN A 82 -41.38 -31.62 -10.16
CA GLN A 82 -40.31 -30.92 -10.86
C GLN A 82 -39.99 -29.60 -10.14
N GLN A 83 -41.01 -28.83 -9.77
CA GLN A 83 -40.89 -27.66 -8.90
C GLN A 83 -40.17 -27.99 -7.57
N LEU A 84 -40.52 -29.11 -6.93
CA LEU A 84 -39.91 -29.54 -5.68
C LEU A 84 -38.40 -29.90 -5.83
N ASN A 85 -37.97 -30.37 -7.00
CA ASN A 85 -36.55 -30.59 -7.29
C ASN A 85 -35.79 -29.28 -7.55
N ASP A 86 -36.42 -28.28 -8.17
CA ASP A 86 -35.83 -26.95 -8.39
C ASP A 86 -35.67 -26.18 -7.06
N GLU A 87 -36.68 -26.23 -6.18
CA GLU A 87 -36.60 -25.68 -4.82
C GLU A 87 -35.48 -26.36 -4.00
N LEU A 88 -35.31 -27.69 -4.13
CA LEU A 88 -34.20 -28.44 -3.53
C LEU A 88 -32.83 -28.01 -4.08
N ALA A 89 -32.73 -27.69 -5.37
CA ALA A 89 -31.50 -27.25 -6.02
C ALA A 89 -31.07 -25.86 -5.53
N GLU A 90 -32.00 -24.90 -5.46
CA GLU A 90 -31.72 -23.55 -4.96
C GLU A 90 -31.40 -23.57 -3.44
N ALA A 91 -32.09 -24.39 -2.65
CA ALA A 91 -31.77 -24.58 -1.23
C ALA A 91 -30.35 -25.12 -1.01
N ARG A 92 -29.91 -26.10 -1.83
CA ARG A 92 -28.52 -26.63 -1.79
C ARG A 92 -27.48 -25.56 -2.14
N LYS A 93 -27.76 -24.72 -3.14
CA LYS A 93 -26.93 -23.59 -3.57
C LYS A 93 -26.82 -22.51 -2.49
N GLN A 94 -27.92 -22.19 -1.80
CA GLN A 94 -27.90 -21.27 -0.64
C GLN A 94 -27.09 -21.84 0.53
N ILE A 95 -27.24 -23.12 0.87
CA ILE A 95 -26.42 -23.80 1.90
C ILE A 95 -24.92 -23.74 1.54
N ALA A 96 -24.56 -23.90 0.27
CA ALA A 96 -23.16 -23.77 -0.17
C ALA A 96 -22.62 -22.34 0.02
N SER A 97 -23.40 -21.31 -0.33
CA SER A 97 -23.03 -19.91 -0.09
C SER A 97 -22.83 -19.60 1.39
N LEU A 98 -23.80 -19.98 2.24
CA LEU A 98 -23.74 -19.75 3.68
C LEU A 98 -22.55 -20.46 4.33
N ARG A 99 -22.16 -21.64 3.83
CA ARG A 99 -20.95 -22.36 4.29
C ARG A 99 -19.65 -21.66 3.88
N ALA A 100 -19.57 -21.10 2.67
CA ALA A 100 -18.40 -20.32 2.25
C ALA A 100 -18.27 -19.01 3.07
N GLU A 101 -19.38 -18.34 3.36
CA GLU A 101 -19.42 -17.16 4.23
C GLU A 101 -19.04 -17.50 5.68
N LEU A 102 -19.47 -18.67 6.17
CA LEU A 102 -19.10 -19.19 7.48
C LEU A 102 -17.60 -19.50 7.60
N ASP A 103 -16.99 -20.10 6.57
CA ASP A 103 -15.55 -20.40 6.53
C ASP A 103 -14.70 -19.12 6.47
N VAL A 104 -15.06 -18.15 5.61
CA VAL A 104 -14.41 -16.82 5.59
C VAL A 104 -14.56 -16.11 6.95
N ALA A 105 -15.72 -16.23 7.61
CA ALA A 105 -15.91 -15.71 8.96
C ALA A 105 -15.08 -16.47 10.01
N GLN A 106 -14.88 -17.78 9.86
CA GLN A 106 -14.03 -18.60 10.73
C GLN A 106 -12.54 -18.30 10.54
N GLN A 107 -12.08 -18.01 9.33
CA GLN A 107 -10.71 -17.59 9.04
C GLN A 107 -10.42 -16.20 9.60
N LYS A 108 -11.33 -15.23 9.41
CA LYS A 108 -11.26 -13.93 10.09
C LYS A 108 -11.33 -14.06 11.61
N ARG A 109 -12.10 -15.02 12.13
CA ARG A 109 -12.12 -15.35 13.56
C ARG A 109 -10.77 -15.90 14.03
N ALA A 110 -10.13 -16.79 13.28
CA ALA A 110 -8.82 -17.33 13.61
C ALA A 110 -7.75 -16.22 13.70
N GLY A 111 -7.66 -15.35 12.68
CA GLY A 111 -6.74 -14.21 12.69
C GLY A 111 -7.02 -13.22 13.83
N HIS A 112 -8.26 -12.74 13.95
CA HIS A 112 -8.62 -11.75 14.98
C HIS A 112 -8.48 -12.32 16.42
N TYR A 113 -8.84 -13.58 16.65
CA TYR A 113 -8.73 -14.18 18.00
C TYR A 113 -7.28 -14.58 18.30
N ALA A 114 -6.48 -15.01 17.32
CA ALA A 114 -5.04 -15.19 17.50
C ALA A 114 -4.35 -13.86 17.82
N LYS A 115 -4.73 -12.76 17.15
CA LYS A 115 -4.23 -11.42 17.46
C LYS A 115 -4.67 -10.95 18.85
N LEU A 116 -5.95 -11.05 19.20
CA LEU A 116 -6.41 -10.65 20.54
C LEU A 116 -5.83 -11.55 21.65
N GLN A 117 -5.65 -12.85 21.39
CA GLN A 117 -4.93 -13.74 22.33
C GLN A 117 -3.43 -13.42 22.40
N TYR A 118 -2.79 -13.01 21.31
CA TYR A 118 -1.40 -12.55 21.30
C TYR A 118 -1.23 -11.21 22.03
N GLU A 119 -2.16 -10.27 21.89
CA GLU A 119 -2.19 -9.00 22.62
C GLU A 119 -2.52 -9.23 24.10
N ILE A 120 -3.45 -10.13 24.44
CA ILE A 120 -3.70 -10.60 25.80
C ILE A 120 -2.48 -11.35 26.37
N GLU A 121 -1.76 -12.16 25.59
CA GLU A 121 -0.52 -12.82 26.01
C GLU A 121 0.62 -11.81 26.21
N ARG A 122 0.76 -10.83 25.33
CA ARG A 122 1.74 -9.74 25.42
C ARG A 122 1.46 -8.89 26.65
N ASN A 123 0.21 -8.51 26.86
CA ASN A 123 -0.21 -7.74 28.02
C ASN A 123 -0.14 -8.58 29.31
N ARG A 124 -0.38 -9.90 29.28
CA ARG A 124 -0.10 -10.81 30.41
C ARG A 124 1.40 -11.06 30.63
N LYS A 125 2.24 -10.99 29.60
CA LYS A 125 3.71 -11.04 29.72
C LYS A 125 4.24 -9.75 30.34
N LEU A 126 3.70 -8.60 29.93
CA LEU A 126 3.98 -7.28 30.51
C LEU A 126 3.41 -7.17 31.94
N GLU A 127 2.20 -7.65 32.22
CA GLU A 127 1.62 -7.72 33.57
C GLU A 127 2.41 -8.68 34.45
N LYS A 128 2.86 -9.83 33.93
CA LYS A 128 3.79 -10.71 34.66
C LYS A 128 5.13 -10.04 34.91
N GLN A 129 5.70 -9.31 33.96
CA GLN A 129 6.94 -8.56 34.15
C GLN A 129 6.76 -7.43 35.16
N ALA A 130 5.66 -6.67 35.08
CA ALA A 130 5.28 -5.63 36.04
C ALA A 130 5.05 -6.22 37.43
N ARG A 131 4.30 -7.33 37.56
CA ARG A 131 4.14 -8.08 38.82
C ARG A 131 5.43 -8.70 39.31
N ILE A 132 6.36 -9.13 38.45
CA ILE A 132 7.69 -9.60 38.87
C ILE A 132 8.48 -8.41 39.41
N PHE A 133 8.48 -7.27 38.70
CA PHE A 133 9.13 -6.04 39.14
C PHE A 133 8.50 -5.49 40.43
N GLU A 134 7.18 -5.63 40.60
CA GLU A 134 6.43 -5.27 41.79
C GLU A 134 6.65 -6.29 42.92
N ASN A 135 6.87 -7.58 42.65
CA ASN A 135 7.25 -8.58 43.65
C ASN A 135 8.74 -8.49 44.04
N GLU A 136 9.62 -8.08 43.12
CA GLU A 136 11.02 -7.71 43.38
C GLU A 136 11.06 -6.43 44.21
N PHE A 137 10.36 -5.37 43.78
CA PHE A 137 10.18 -4.13 44.51
C PHE A 137 9.52 -4.35 45.86
N ASN A 138 8.53 -5.23 45.98
CA ASN A 138 7.98 -5.63 47.28
C ASN A 138 8.92 -6.55 48.07
N ARG A 139 9.78 -7.37 47.46
CA ARG A 139 10.82 -8.12 48.19
C ARG A 139 11.87 -7.17 48.77
N VAL A 140 12.22 -6.12 48.04
CA VAL A 140 13.15 -5.08 48.45
C VAL A 140 12.51 -4.11 49.45
N SER A 141 11.31 -3.60 49.19
CA SER A 141 10.62 -2.64 50.08
C SER A 141 10.13 -3.29 51.38
N ASN A 142 9.82 -4.59 51.37
CA ASN A 142 9.61 -5.40 52.56
C ASN A 142 10.91 -6.07 53.04
N SER A 143 12.10 -5.63 52.62
CA SER A 143 13.38 -6.04 53.20
C SER A 143 13.78 -5.11 54.34
N LEU A 144 14.42 -5.68 55.36
CA LEU A 144 14.98 -4.91 56.47
C LEU A 144 15.93 -3.79 55.99
N THR A 145 16.70 -4.05 54.93
CA THR A 145 17.63 -3.09 54.30
C THR A 145 16.94 -1.84 53.74
N TRP A 146 15.71 -1.93 53.23
CA TRP A 146 14.99 -0.78 52.69
C TRP A 146 14.31 0.07 53.78
N ASP A 147 13.68 -0.59 54.76
CA ASP A 147 13.09 0.12 55.91
C ASP A 147 14.19 0.84 56.75
N LEU A 148 15.41 0.27 56.84
CA LEU A 148 16.57 0.93 57.47
C LEU A 148 17.17 2.05 56.58
N GLY A 149 17.35 1.80 55.28
CA GLY A 149 17.94 2.76 54.35
C GLY A 149 17.09 4.03 54.16
N SER A 150 15.77 3.87 54.06
CA SER A 150 14.83 5.00 53.98
C SER A 150 14.81 5.84 55.26
N ALA A 151 14.89 5.20 56.44
CA ALA A 151 15.02 5.90 57.71
C ALA A 151 16.31 6.71 57.83
N LEU A 152 17.44 6.21 57.29
CA LEU A 152 18.71 6.92 57.20
C LEU A 152 18.63 8.14 56.25
N VAL A 153 18.21 7.95 55.01
CA VAL A 153 18.13 9.00 53.97
C VAL A 153 17.12 10.11 54.32
N GLY A 154 16.12 9.81 55.16
CA GLY A 154 15.20 10.80 55.73
C GLY A 154 15.80 11.75 56.77
N THR A 155 17.05 11.54 57.21
CA THR A 155 17.68 12.31 58.30
C THR A 155 18.40 13.54 57.75
N LYS A 156 17.68 14.66 57.59
CA LYS A 156 18.17 15.88 56.91
C LYS A 156 18.54 17.04 57.85
N SER A 157 18.53 16.85 59.17
CA SER A 157 19.07 17.84 60.12
C SER A 157 19.60 17.21 61.41
N ILE A 158 20.51 17.91 62.10
CA ILE A 158 21.18 17.44 63.33
C ILE A 158 20.18 17.04 64.43
N ARG A 159 19.06 17.75 64.59
CA ARG A 159 18.01 17.38 65.56
C ARG A 159 17.37 16.01 65.26
N GLN A 160 17.30 15.60 64.00
CA GLN A 160 16.71 14.31 63.61
C GLN A 160 17.66 13.13 63.90
N VAL A 161 18.98 13.35 63.89
CA VAL A 161 20.01 12.32 64.19
C VAL A 161 19.78 11.72 65.58
N PHE A 162 19.46 12.54 66.58
CA PHE A 162 19.15 12.06 67.94
C PHE A 162 17.90 11.18 68.02
N THR A 163 17.01 11.21 67.02
CA THR A 163 15.79 10.36 66.96
C THR A 163 15.95 9.12 66.06
N LEU A 164 17.06 9.01 65.34
CA LEU A 164 17.33 7.94 64.38
C LEU A 164 17.34 6.52 65.02
N PRO A 165 17.93 6.27 66.20
CA PRO A 165 17.98 4.91 66.78
C PRO A 165 16.59 4.30 67.01
N LEU A 166 15.62 5.10 67.46
CA LEU A 166 14.25 4.67 67.70
C LEU A 166 13.53 4.29 66.39
N ARG A 167 13.78 5.02 65.31
CA ARG A 167 13.20 4.75 63.98
C ARG A 167 13.73 3.45 63.38
N LEU A 168 15.04 3.20 63.49
CA LEU A 168 15.67 1.96 63.02
C LEU A 168 15.17 0.73 63.80
N TRP A 169 14.86 0.87 65.10
CA TRP A 169 14.25 -0.20 65.89
C TRP A 169 12.82 -0.54 65.44
N GLN A 170 12.00 0.48 65.16
CA GLN A 170 10.60 0.30 64.71
C GLN A 170 10.51 -0.38 63.33
N ALA A 171 11.46 -0.12 62.42
CA ALA A 171 11.59 -0.82 61.14
C ALA A 171 11.72 -2.35 61.32
N ASN A 172 12.63 -2.79 62.19
CA ASN A 172 12.95 -4.21 62.38
C ASN A 172 11.75 -5.05 62.87
N GLN A 173 10.88 -4.49 63.72
CA GLN A 173 9.70 -5.21 64.19
C GLN A 173 8.66 -5.47 63.09
N ARG A 174 8.50 -4.54 62.14
CA ARG A 174 7.55 -4.66 61.02
C ARG A 174 7.97 -5.76 60.04
N TYR A 175 9.28 -5.99 59.87
CA TYR A 175 9.82 -7.05 59.01
C TYR A 175 9.44 -8.45 59.53
N LYS A 176 9.63 -8.71 60.82
CA LYS A 176 9.43 -10.05 61.43
C LYS A 176 8.00 -10.59 61.26
N GLN A 177 6.98 -9.73 61.34
CA GLN A 177 5.58 -10.12 61.20
C GLN A 177 5.21 -10.58 59.78
N LYS A 178 5.87 -10.05 58.74
CA LYS A 178 5.55 -10.35 57.33
C LYS A 178 5.97 -11.77 56.92
N MET A 179 7.03 -12.32 57.52
CA MET A 179 7.59 -13.62 57.15
C MET A 179 6.73 -14.82 57.58
N LEU A 180 5.94 -14.68 58.65
CA LEU A 180 5.10 -15.77 59.19
C LEU A 180 3.97 -16.20 58.23
N LYS A 181 3.30 -15.25 57.58
CA LYS A 181 2.15 -15.54 56.68
C LYS A 181 2.54 -16.30 55.40
N ARG A 182 3.80 -16.23 54.97
CA ARG A 182 4.24 -16.77 53.66
C ARG A 182 4.47 -18.29 53.61
N ARG A 183 4.36 -19.00 54.74
CA ARG A 183 4.61 -20.46 54.84
C ARG A 183 3.40 -21.35 54.55
N MET A 184 2.19 -20.81 54.38
CA MET A 184 0.94 -21.59 54.49
C MET A 184 0.27 -22.04 53.17
N MET A 185 0.74 -21.62 51.99
CA MET A 185 0.05 -21.92 50.71
C MET A 185 1.02 -22.15 49.54
N GLY A 186 0.95 -23.31 48.87
CA GLY A 186 1.70 -23.55 47.63
C GLY A 186 1.78 -25.01 47.12
N SER A 187 0.80 -25.45 46.34
CA SER A 187 0.77 -26.67 45.48
C SER A 187 -0.58 -26.67 44.70
N GLU A 188 -0.78 -27.24 43.51
CA GLU A 188 0.09 -27.83 42.46
C GLU A 188 -0.67 -27.82 41.10
N ALA A 189 -0.08 -28.28 39.97
CA ALA A 189 -0.74 -28.30 38.65
C ALA A 189 -0.16 -29.34 37.65
N LYS A 190 -1.01 -29.89 36.73
CA LYS A 190 -0.73 -30.74 35.52
C LYS A 190 -2.08 -31.22 34.89
N ARG A 191 -2.18 -31.89 33.73
CA ARG A 191 -1.63 -31.73 32.35
C ARG A 191 -2.37 -32.70 31.36
N ILE A 192 -2.40 -32.30 30.08
CA ILE A 192 -2.55 -32.97 28.74
C ILE A 192 -2.27 -34.50 28.62
N ASP A 193 -2.61 -35.28 27.56
CA ASP A 193 -2.29 -35.07 26.10
C ASP A 193 -3.04 -35.99 25.06
N THR A 194 -2.57 -36.02 23.79
CA THR A 194 -3.18 -36.55 22.52
C THR A 194 -2.50 -37.84 21.95
N PRO A 195 -3.15 -38.66 21.05
CA PRO A 195 -2.90 -38.58 19.57
C PRO A 195 -4.05 -39.05 18.59
N THR A 196 -3.74 -39.88 17.55
CA THR A 196 -4.01 -39.63 16.09
C THR A 196 -3.75 -40.89 15.19
N ILE A 197 -4.23 -41.00 13.90
CA ILE A 197 -3.60 -41.65 12.66
C ILE A 197 -4.61 -42.03 11.50
N ALA A 198 -4.14 -42.11 10.22
CA ALA A 198 -4.87 -42.43 8.94
C ALA A 198 -3.87 -42.88 7.80
N ALA A 199 -4.11 -43.31 6.52
CA ALA A 199 -5.24 -43.74 5.64
C ALA A 199 -4.72 -44.46 4.31
N PRO A 200 -5.55 -45.12 3.43
CA PRO A 200 -5.11 -45.93 2.24
C PRO A 200 -5.60 -45.47 0.82
N ALA A 201 -5.18 -46.18 -0.28
CA ALA A 201 -5.45 -45.88 -1.72
C ALA A 201 -5.51 -47.16 -2.67
N PRO A 202 -5.21 -47.17 -4.01
CA PRO A 202 -6.15 -46.99 -5.14
C PRO A 202 -6.14 -48.06 -6.30
N ALA A 203 -6.92 -47.87 -7.40
CA ALA A 203 -7.00 -48.74 -8.63
C ALA A 203 -7.46 -47.99 -9.94
N SER A 204 -7.42 -48.61 -11.15
CA SER A 204 -7.54 -47.88 -12.46
C SER A 204 -7.79 -48.67 -13.79
N VAL A 205 -8.58 -48.10 -14.75
CA VAL A 205 -8.39 -48.04 -16.26
C VAL A 205 -8.57 -49.31 -17.15
N PRO A 206 -9.33 -49.32 -18.30
CA PRO A 206 -8.77 -49.09 -19.69
C PRO A 206 -9.71 -48.56 -20.83
N ALA A 207 -9.16 -48.40 -22.05
CA ALA A 207 -9.72 -47.96 -23.37
C ALA A 207 -8.84 -48.53 -24.54
N PRO A 208 -8.85 -48.15 -25.87
CA PRO A 208 -9.65 -47.18 -26.69
C PRO A 208 -10.07 -47.70 -28.12
N ALA A 209 -10.46 -46.83 -29.09
CA ALA A 209 -10.53 -47.12 -30.56
C ALA A 209 -10.42 -45.85 -31.48
N GLN A 210 -9.73 -45.96 -32.64
CA GLN A 210 -9.48 -44.95 -33.72
C GLN A 210 -9.01 -45.71 -35.03
N PRO A 211 -8.58 -45.13 -36.19
CA PRO A 211 -8.51 -43.73 -36.69
C PRO A 211 -9.00 -43.50 -38.17
N THR A 212 -8.88 -42.27 -38.74
CA THR A 212 -8.44 -41.99 -40.14
C THR A 212 -8.10 -40.50 -40.35
N THR A 213 -7.34 -40.15 -41.40
CA THR A 213 -6.51 -38.91 -41.45
C THR A 213 -6.59 -38.09 -42.75
N ILE A 214 -6.30 -36.79 -42.64
CA ILE A 214 -5.94 -35.86 -43.73
C ILE A 214 -4.63 -35.16 -43.29
N ASP A 215 -3.74 -34.83 -44.22
CA ASP A 215 -2.54 -34.04 -43.90
C ASP A 215 -2.91 -32.59 -43.58
N ILE A 216 -2.58 -32.19 -42.36
CA ILE A 216 -2.96 -30.93 -41.72
C ILE A 216 -1.66 -30.25 -41.27
N PRO A 217 -1.46 -28.93 -41.49
CA PRO A 217 -0.28 -28.22 -40.98
C PRO A 217 -0.12 -28.44 -39.48
N LEU A 218 1.13 -28.56 -39.01
CA LEU A 218 1.41 -28.96 -37.62
C LEU A 218 0.66 -28.08 -36.63
N GLY A 219 0.01 -28.71 -35.65
CA GLY A 219 -1.05 -28.07 -34.85
C GLY A 219 -0.64 -26.80 -34.09
N GLU A 220 0.66 -26.61 -33.85
CA GLU A 220 1.18 -25.39 -33.23
C GLU A 220 1.13 -24.19 -34.20
N ASP A 221 1.46 -24.38 -35.48
CA ASP A 221 1.36 -23.32 -36.53
C ASP A 221 -0.09 -22.89 -36.77
N LEU A 222 -1.03 -23.85 -36.79
CA LEU A 222 -2.46 -23.54 -36.93
C LEU A 222 -3.00 -22.76 -35.72
N SER A 223 -2.50 -23.03 -34.51
CA SER A 223 -2.98 -22.38 -33.28
C SER A 223 -2.71 -20.87 -33.24
N ILE A 224 -1.70 -20.40 -33.98
CA ILE A 224 -1.22 -19.02 -34.03
C ILE A 224 -1.54 -18.29 -35.35
N LEU A 225 -2.20 -18.96 -36.30
CA LEU A 225 -2.55 -18.36 -37.59
C LEU A 225 -3.47 -17.14 -37.39
N GLY A 226 -3.02 -15.97 -37.87
CA GLY A 226 -3.73 -14.70 -37.68
C GLY A 226 -3.61 -14.09 -36.28
N TRP A 227 -2.82 -14.66 -35.35
CA TRP A 227 -2.59 -14.07 -34.04
C TRP A 227 -1.56 -12.93 -34.12
N PRO A 228 -1.84 -11.74 -33.55
CA PRO A 228 -0.91 -10.62 -33.61
C PRO A 228 0.44 -10.96 -32.96
N ALA A 229 1.52 -10.37 -33.47
CA ALA A 229 2.81 -10.34 -32.77
C ALA A 229 2.69 -9.50 -31.49
N ALA A 230 3.50 -9.79 -30.48
CA ALA A 230 3.62 -8.93 -29.31
C ALA A 230 4.14 -7.53 -29.74
N PRO A 231 3.66 -6.43 -29.16
CA PRO A 231 4.22 -5.11 -29.40
C PRO A 231 5.66 -5.06 -28.87
N VAL A 232 6.56 -4.38 -29.58
CA VAL A 232 7.98 -4.29 -29.23
C VAL A 232 8.30 -2.85 -28.81
N HIS A 233 8.16 -2.57 -27.52
CA HIS A 233 8.41 -1.24 -26.91
C HIS A 233 9.17 -1.33 -25.59
N SER A 234 9.15 -2.47 -24.91
CA SER A 234 9.99 -2.79 -23.75
C SER A 234 11.20 -3.66 -24.15
N THR A 235 12.21 -3.70 -23.28
CA THR A 235 13.34 -4.61 -23.40
C THR A 235 13.02 -6.06 -22.99
N VAL A 236 11.90 -6.30 -22.30
CA VAL A 236 11.51 -7.61 -21.77
C VAL A 236 10.22 -8.12 -22.44
N THR A 237 10.22 -9.37 -22.88
CA THR A 237 9.01 -10.05 -23.37
C THR A 237 8.49 -11.06 -22.34
N ALA A 238 7.20 -11.01 -22.01
CA ALA A 238 6.58 -11.85 -21.00
C ALA A 238 5.30 -12.49 -21.53
N MET A 239 5.08 -13.78 -21.25
CA MET A 239 3.79 -14.42 -21.48
C MET A 239 2.90 -14.23 -20.26
N THR A 240 1.71 -13.67 -20.45
CA THR A 240 0.89 -13.21 -19.33
C THR A 240 -0.55 -13.68 -19.39
N VAL A 241 -1.11 -14.05 -18.23
CA VAL A 241 -2.56 -14.25 -18.07
C VAL A 241 -3.05 -13.25 -17.03
N PHE A 242 -3.70 -12.18 -17.50
CA PHE A 242 -4.17 -11.06 -16.68
C PHE A 242 -5.64 -10.75 -16.94
N ASP A 243 -6.35 -10.37 -15.88
CA ASP A 243 -7.57 -9.57 -15.98
C ASP A 243 -7.21 -8.16 -16.52
N GLU A 244 -8.17 -7.51 -17.17
CA GLU A 244 -8.00 -6.27 -17.93
C GLU A 244 -7.20 -5.17 -17.20
N PHE A 245 -7.45 -4.97 -15.91
CA PHE A 245 -6.76 -3.94 -15.13
C PHE A 245 -5.23 -4.15 -15.07
N SER A 246 -4.79 -5.37 -14.75
CA SER A 246 -3.37 -5.67 -14.57
C SER A 246 -2.63 -5.67 -15.91
N ARG A 247 -3.33 -6.07 -16.98
CA ARG A 247 -2.85 -5.91 -18.36
C ARG A 247 -2.47 -4.46 -18.66
N GLU A 248 -3.38 -3.50 -18.46
CA GLU A 248 -3.10 -2.08 -18.73
C GLU A 248 -1.96 -1.50 -17.88
N CYS A 249 -1.68 -2.09 -16.70
CA CYS A 249 -0.64 -1.61 -15.80
C CYS A 249 0.74 -2.24 -16.01
N PHE A 250 0.81 -3.48 -16.51
CA PHE A 250 2.08 -4.12 -16.87
C PHE A 250 2.47 -3.87 -18.33
N ALA A 251 1.51 -3.59 -19.22
CA ALA A 251 1.76 -3.33 -20.65
C ALA A 251 2.80 -2.24 -20.92
N PRO A 252 2.90 -1.10 -20.19
CA PRO A 252 3.93 -0.10 -20.45
C PRO A 252 5.37 -0.60 -20.23
N TYR A 253 5.56 -1.65 -19.42
CA TYR A 253 6.88 -2.12 -18.98
C TYR A 253 7.27 -3.50 -19.55
N LEU A 254 6.34 -4.24 -20.16
CA LEU A 254 6.56 -5.58 -20.71
C LEU A 254 5.92 -5.70 -22.10
N ASN A 255 6.62 -6.35 -23.04
CA ASN A 255 6.02 -6.80 -24.29
C ASN A 255 5.12 -8.00 -23.97
N LEU A 256 3.80 -7.78 -23.90
CA LEU A 256 2.84 -8.81 -23.47
C LEU A 256 2.52 -9.78 -24.60
N VAL A 257 2.85 -11.06 -24.39
CA VAL A 257 2.29 -12.18 -25.14
C VAL A 257 1.04 -12.65 -24.37
N GLU A 258 -0.14 -12.38 -24.92
CA GLU A 258 -1.45 -12.70 -24.31
C GLU A 258 -2.03 -14.00 -24.92
N PRO A 259 -1.69 -15.22 -24.42
CA PRO A 259 -2.17 -16.48 -24.97
C PRO A 259 -3.64 -16.78 -24.64
N ARG A 260 -4.23 -17.67 -25.42
CA ARG A 260 -5.40 -18.48 -25.06
C ARG A 260 -4.93 -19.86 -24.55
N PRO A 261 -5.81 -20.64 -23.87
CA PRO A 261 -5.49 -22.01 -23.45
C PRO A 261 -5.09 -22.98 -24.58
N ASP A 262 -5.50 -22.70 -25.82
CA ASP A 262 -5.28 -23.56 -26.99
C ASP A 262 -4.07 -23.17 -27.87
N ASN A 263 -3.50 -21.96 -27.71
CA ASN A 263 -2.40 -21.48 -28.57
C ASN A 263 -1.10 -21.08 -27.87
N TRP A 264 -1.02 -21.18 -26.53
CA TRP A 264 0.19 -20.80 -25.77
C TRP A 264 1.48 -21.49 -26.26
N LYS A 265 1.39 -22.71 -26.80
CA LYS A 265 2.56 -23.45 -27.32
C LYS A 265 3.20 -22.77 -28.53
N GLY A 266 2.41 -22.50 -29.57
CA GLY A 266 2.90 -21.82 -30.76
C GLY A 266 3.41 -20.40 -30.45
N LEU A 267 2.78 -19.71 -29.49
CA LEU A 267 3.23 -18.39 -29.04
C LEU A 267 4.55 -18.47 -28.24
N LEU A 268 4.73 -19.49 -27.41
CA LEU A 268 6.00 -19.75 -26.71
C LEU A 268 7.14 -20.08 -27.70
N ALA A 269 6.84 -20.78 -28.79
CA ALA A 269 7.80 -21.04 -29.86
C ALA A 269 8.13 -19.79 -30.69
N ARG A 270 7.10 -18.99 -31.05
CA ARG A 270 7.22 -17.80 -31.91
C ARG A 270 7.83 -16.59 -31.20
N ASP A 271 7.29 -16.22 -30.04
CA ASP A 271 7.57 -14.93 -29.38
C ASP A 271 8.70 -15.01 -28.33
N GLN A 272 9.16 -16.23 -28.01
CA GLN A 272 10.28 -16.53 -27.10
C GLN A 272 10.30 -15.68 -25.80
N PRO A 273 9.20 -15.68 -25.01
CA PRO A 273 9.09 -14.91 -23.76
C PRO A 273 10.13 -15.34 -22.71
N GLU A 274 10.62 -14.36 -21.95
CA GLU A 274 11.67 -14.51 -20.94
C GLU A 274 11.13 -14.90 -19.55
N LEU A 275 9.82 -14.76 -19.34
CA LEU A 275 9.11 -15.25 -18.16
C LEU A 275 7.64 -15.56 -18.47
N LEU A 276 7.06 -16.47 -17.69
CA LEU A 276 5.61 -16.62 -17.55
C LEU A 276 5.18 -15.82 -16.32
N LEU A 277 4.29 -14.83 -16.49
CA LEU A 277 3.79 -14.00 -15.39
C LEU A 277 2.25 -14.03 -15.38
N ILE A 278 1.69 -14.78 -14.44
CA ILE A 278 0.25 -15.01 -14.32
C ILE A 278 -0.22 -14.42 -13.01
N GLU A 279 -1.41 -13.80 -12.99
CA GLU A 279 -2.03 -13.40 -11.73
C GLU A 279 -3.14 -14.37 -11.30
N SER A 280 -3.66 -14.19 -10.10
CA SER A 280 -4.94 -14.76 -9.65
C SER A 280 -6.12 -14.14 -10.42
N ALA A 281 -6.21 -14.49 -11.70
CA ALA A 281 -7.17 -13.95 -12.66
C ALA A 281 -8.51 -14.68 -12.56
N TRP A 282 -9.61 -13.92 -12.57
CA TRP A 282 -10.97 -14.49 -12.60
C TRP A 282 -11.46 -14.75 -14.04
N ARG A 283 -10.94 -14.00 -15.00
CA ARG A 283 -11.28 -14.10 -16.43
C ARG A 283 -10.04 -14.37 -17.28
N GLY A 284 -8.99 -13.56 -17.15
CA GLY A 284 -7.72 -13.71 -17.88
C GLY A 284 -7.82 -13.58 -19.40
N ASN A 285 -7.01 -12.69 -20.01
CA ASN A 285 -6.85 -12.48 -21.45
C ASN A 285 -8.19 -12.50 -22.22
N ARG A 286 -8.98 -11.45 -22.04
CA ARG A 286 -10.32 -11.28 -22.65
C ARG A 286 -11.32 -12.42 -22.31
N SER A 287 -11.17 -13.00 -21.12
CA SER A 287 -11.97 -14.13 -20.58
C SER A 287 -11.66 -15.51 -21.16
N SER A 288 -10.59 -15.66 -21.94
CA SER A 288 -10.18 -16.98 -22.47
C SER A 288 -9.71 -17.96 -21.38
N TRP A 289 -9.25 -17.45 -20.22
CA TRP A 289 -8.81 -18.25 -19.08
C TRP A 289 -9.86 -18.39 -17.97
N GLN A 290 -11.13 -18.06 -18.25
CA GLN A 290 -12.20 -18.14 -17.27
C GLN A 290 -12.34 -19.59 -16.76
N TYR A 291 -12.43 -19.73 -15.43
CA TYR A 291 -12.47 -21.00 -14.71
C TYR A 291 -11.20 -21.90 -14.79
N ARG A 292 -10.06 -21.39 -15.31
CA ARG A 292 -8.81 -22.16 -15.47
C ARG A 292 -7.68 -21.82 -14.50
N VAL A 293 -7.77 -20.69 -13.79
CA VAL A 293 -6.74 -20.26 -12.82
C VAL A 293 -7.18 -20.47 -11.38
N GLY A 294 -8.41 -20.10 -11.03
CA GLY A 294 -8.99 -20.44 -9.73
C GLY A 294 -9.39 -21.92 -9.61
N SER A 295 -9.53 -22.39 -8.38
CA SER A 295 -10.04 -23.72 -8.06
C SER A 295 -11.57 -23.74 -8.13
N TYR A 296 -12.11 -24.61 -8.99
CA TYR A 296 -13.55 -24.83 -9.17
C TYR A 296 -13.88 -26.33 -9.14
N ALA A 297 -15.13 -26.70 -8.87
CA ALA A 297 -15.55 -28.11 -8.82
C ALA A 297 -15.42 -28.84 -10.17
N HIS A 298 -15.56 -28.10 -11.28
CA HIS A 298 -15.48 -28.63 -12.65
C HIS A 298 -14.62 -27.68 -13.51
N PRO A 299 -13.28 -27.72 -13.41
CA PRO A 299 -12.42 -26.88 -14.24
C PRO A 299 -12.44 -27.35 -15.70
N PRO A 300 -12.36 -26.46 -16.71
CA PRO A 300 -12.44 -26.84 -18.12
C PRO A 300 -11.32 -27.77 -18.63
N GLY A 301 -10.18 -27.82 -17.94
CA GLY A 301 -9.01 -28.57 -18.37
C GLY A 301 -7.79 -28.38 -17.45
N ARG A 302 -6.59 -28.66 -17.99
CA ARG A 302 -5.30 -28.53 -17.30
C ARG A 302 -4.30 -27.65 -18.07
N GLU A 303 -4.80 -26.75 -18.90
CA GLU A 303 -3.98 -25.94 -19.82
C GLU A 303 -2.97 -25.06 -19.07
N LEU A 304 -3.33 -24.59 -17.86
CA LEU A 304 -2.42 -23.86 -16.96
C LEU A 304 -1.23 -24.72 -16.54
N GLN A 305 -1.48 -25.96 -16.08
CA GLN A 305 -0.42 -26.90 -15.68
C GLN A 305 0.49 -27.25 -16.85
N ALA A 306 -0.10 -27.50 -18.04
CA ALA A 306 0.66 -27.80 -19.25
C ALA A 306 1.56 -26.62 -19.66
N MET A 307 1.05 -25.39 -19.57
CA MET A 307 1.80 -24.16 -19.86
C MET A 307 2.94 -23.93 -18.86
N VAL A 308 2.67 -24.02 -17.56
CA VAL A 308 3.69 -23.89 -16.51
C VAL A 308 4.82 -24.91 -16.71
N ASN A 309 4.47 -26.18 -16.96
CA ASN A 309 5.47 -27.22 -17.26
C ASN A 309 6.29 -26.88 -18.51
N GLY A 310 5.65 -26.44 -19.60
CA GLY A 310 6.33 -26.10 -20.86
C GLY A 310 7.33 -24.93 -20.74
N PHE A 311 7.16 -24.04 -19.76
CA PHE A 311 8.15 -23.01 -19.43
C PHE A 311 9.31 -23.58 -18.59
N LYS A 312 9.02 -24.40 -17.57
CA LYS A 312 10.04 -25.04 -16.73
C LYS A 312 10.93 -26.01 -17.50
N GLU A 313 10.36 -26.76 -18.44
CA GLU A 313 11.09 -27.64 -19.39
C GLU A 313 12.10 -26.86 -20.25
N ARG A 314 11.89 -25.56 -20.47
CA ARG A 314 12.80 -24.65 -21.19
C ARG A 314 13.73 -23.86 -20.25
N GLY A 315 13.64 -24.06 -18.94
CA GLY A 315 14.38 -23.28 -17.93
C GLY A 315 13.93 -21.82 -17.79
N ILE A 316 12.74 -21.48 -18.29
CA ILE A 316 12.22 -20.10 -18.27
C ILE A 316 11.42 -19.90 -16.96
N PRO A 317 11.70 -18.85 -16.17
CA PRO A 317 11.09 -18.67 -14.85
C PRO A 317 9.57 -18.50 -14.90
N THR A 318 8.86 -19.20 -14.02
CA THR A 318 7.40 -19.09 -13.87
C THR A 318 7.02 -18.33 -12.61
N VAL A 319 6.17 -17.31 -12.76
CA VAL A 319 5.76 -16.37 -11.71
C VAL A 319 4.24 -16.32 -11.58
N PHE A 320 3.74 -16.43 -10.34
CA PHE A 320 2.34 -16.22 -9.99
C PHE A 320 2.15 -15.04 -9.04
N TRP A 321 1.33 -14.04 -9.39
CA TRP A 321 0.95 -12.93 -8.51
C TRP A 321 -0.49 -13.10 -7.99
N ASN A 322 -0.64 -13.50 -6.74
CA ASN A 322 -1.95 -13.56 -6.10
C ASN A 322 -2.35 -12.17 -5.57
N LYS A 323 -3.11 -11.44 -6.39
CA LYS A 323 -3.71 -10.14 -6.09
C LYS A 323 -4.97 -10.20 -5.21
N GLU A 324 -5.48 -11.40 -4.94
CA GLU A 324 -6.71 -11.63 -4.18
C GLU A 324 -6.43 -12.10 -2.73
N ASP A 325 -5.16 -12.18 -2.33
CA ASP A 325 -4.73 -12.56 -0.98
C ASP A 325 -4.94 -11.45 0.06
N PRO A 326 -5.36 -11.79 1.29
CA PRO A 326 -5.54 -13.14 1.83
C PRO A 326 -6.95 -13.71 1.59
N VAL A 327 -7.89 -12.94 1.01
CA VAL A 327 -9.33 -13.24 1.00
C VAL A 327 -9.68 -14.47 0.16
N HIS A 328 -8.95 -14.69 -0.95
CA HIS A 328 -9.17 -15.81 -1.87
C HIS A 328 -7.97 -16.77 -1.95
N PHE A 329 -7.13 -16.82 -0.91
CA PHE A 329 -5.96 -17.71 -0.85
C PHE A 329 -6.29 -19.17 -1.20
N ASN A 330 -7.34 -19.73 -0.59
CA ASN A 330 -7.78 -21.10 -0.86
C ASN A 330 -8.35 -21.30 -2.28
N ASN A 331 -8.75 -20.24 -3.00
CA ASN A 331 -9.16 -20.35 -4.40
C ASN A 331 -7.96 -20.50 -5.35
N PHE A 332 -6.81 -19.88 -5.03
CA PHE A 332 -5.68 -19.76 -5.97
C PHE A 332 -4.42 -20.51 -5.58
N ILE A 333 -4.30 -21.01 -4.33
CA ILE A 333 -3.12 -21.78 -3.86
C ILE A 333 -2.77 -22.98 -4.75
N GLU A 334 -3.77 -23.67 -5.32
CA GLU A 334 -3.55 -24.83 -6.21
C GLU A 334 -2.95 -24.45 -7.57
N ALA A 335 -3.18 -23.22 -8.05
CA ALA A 335 -2.45 -22.67 -9.18
C ALA A 335 -1.06 -22.20 -8.74
N ALA A 336 -1.00 -21.33 -7.72
CA ALA A 336 0.22 -20.70 -7.24
C ALA A 336 1.34 -21.72 -6.93
N ARG A 337 1.01 -22.85 -6.30
CA ARG A 337 1.99 -23.89 -5.93
C ARG A 337 2.62 -24.66 -7.09
N GLN A 338 2.22 -24.37 -8.33
CA GLN A 338 2.84 -24.93 -9.53
C GLN A 338 4.00 -24.06 -10.02
N PHE A 339 4.08 -22.79 -9.63
CA PHE A 339 5.06 -21.81 -10.14
C PHE A 339 6.36 -21.81 -9.32
N ASP A 340 7.45 -21.33 -9.91
CA ASP A 340 8.77 -21.23 -9.26
C ASP A 340 8.79 -20.07 -8.25
N PHE A 341 8.15 -18.96 -8.61
CA PHE A 341 8.03 -17.76 -7.79
C PHE A 341 6.56 -17.43 -7.54
N VAL A 342 6.23 -17.09 -6.30
CA VAL A 342 4.89 -16.62 -5.92
C VAL A 342 5.02 -15.25 -5.26
N PHE A 343 4.26 -14.30 -5.76
CA PHE A 343 4.08 -12.99 -5.15
C PHE A 343 2.68 -12.88 -4.53
N THR A 344 2.61 -12.45 -3.28
CA THR A 344 1.34 -12.18 -2.58
C THR A 344 1.18 -10.69 -2.30
N THR A 345 -0.07 -10.19 -2.32
CA THR A 345 -0.37 -8.84 -1.81
C THR A 345 -0.34 -8.75 -0.27
N ALA A 346 -0.43 -9.88 0.43
CA ALA A 346 -0.47 -9.97 1.89
C ALA A 346 0.71 -10.79 2.46
N GLU A 347 1.59 -10.15 3.22
CA GLU A 347 2.71 -10.79 3.95
C GLU A 347 2.22 -11.96 4.82
N GLU A 348 1.03 -11.86 5.42
CA GLU A 348 0.43 -12.86 6.30
C GLU A 348 0.02 -14.16 5.56
N ALA A 349 0.00 -14.15 4.22
CA ALA A 349 -0.17 -15.36 3.42
C ALA A 349 1.15 -16.14 3.25
N MET A 350 2.32 -15.51 3.43
CA MET A 350 3.62 -16.17 3.18
C MET A 350 3.84 -17.46 4.00
N PRO A 351 3.50 -17.52 5.31
CA PRO A 351 3.60 -18.77 6.07
C PRO A 351 2.67 -19.87 5.55
N GLN A 352 1.54 -19.50 4.96
CA GLN A 352 0.58 -20.47 4.39
C GLN A 352 1.06 -21.00 3.04
N TYR A 353 1.73 -20.18 2.22
CA TYR A 353 2.43 -20.65 1.02
C TYR A 353 3.59 -21.57 1.39
N ALA A 354 4.45 -21.20 2.34
CA ALA A 354 5.59 -22.02 2.77
C ALA A 354 5.18 -23.39 3.33
N ALA A 355 3.94 -23.52 3.83
CA ALA A 355 3.38 -24.79 4.30
C ALA A 355 2.68 -25.61 3.20
N ARG A 356 2.50 -25.08 1.98
CA ARG A 356 1.72 -25.69 0.88
C ARG A 356 2.43 -25.70 -0.49
N SER A 357 3.57 -25.02 -0.62
CA SER A 357 4.35 -24.90 -1.85
C SER A 357 5.85 -24.89 -1.56
N SER A 358 6.65 -25.28 -2.56
CA SER A 358 8.10 -25.09 -2.62
C SER A 358 8.54 -23.85 -3.41
N SER A 359 7.60 -23.00 -3.85
CA SER A 359 7.88 -21.75 -4.56
C SER A 359 8.67 -20.76 -3.71
N ASN A 360 9.47 -19.91 -4.35
CA ASN A 360 10.07 -18.73 -3.71
C ASN A 360 8.98 -17.65 -3.50
N VAL A 361 8.53 -17.48 -2.26
CA VAL A 361 7.41 -16.60 -1.90
C VAL A 361 7.92 -15.20 -1.51
N ASN A 362 7.34 -14.16 -2.12
CA ASN A 362 7.69 -12.75 -1.90
C ASN A 362 6.42 -11.88 -1.79
N VAL A 363 6.54 -10.65 -1.29
CA VAL A 363 5.43 -9.69 -1.27
C VAL A 363 5.50 -8.78 -2.49
N LEU A 364 4.38 -8.60 -3.20
CA LEU A 364 4.21 -7.61 -4.25
C LEU A 364 2.92 -6.82 -3.99
N PRO A 365 3.01 -5.68 -3.27
CA PRO A 365 1.86 -4.82 -3.03
C PRO A 365 1.33 -4.21 -4.33
N PHE A 366 0.10 -3.69 -4.29
CA PHE A 366 -0.42 -2.88 -5.40
C PHE A 366 0.42 -1.61 -5.66
N ALA A 367 0.12 -0.97 -6.78
CA ALA A 367 0.80 0.21 -7.29
C ALA A 367 -0.17 1.06 -8.15
N CYS A 368 0.27 2.25 -8.54
CA CYS A 368 -0.36 3.02 -9.62
C CYS A 368 0.32 2.75 -10.98
N GLU A 369 -0.41 2.96 -12.06
CA GLU A 369 0.16 3.13 -13.40
C GLU A 369 0.16 4.64 -13.76
N PRO A 370 1.33 5.30 -13.90
CA PRO A 370 1.43 6.74 -14.18
C PRO A 370 0.68 7.25 -15.42
N GLY A 371 0.57 6.49 -16.50
CA GLY A 371 -0.20 6.89 -17.68
C GLY A 371 -1.70 7.07 -17.39
N LEU A 372 -2.24 6.24 -16.50
CA LEU A 372 -3.66 6.22 -16.12
C LEU A 372 -3.94 7.08 -14.88
N HIS A 373 -3.01 7.13 -13.92
CA HIS A 373 -3.18 7.73 -12.60
C HIS A 373 -2.13 8.84 -12.38
N ASN A 374 -2.50 10.09 -12.64
CA ASN A 374 -1.59 11.23 -12.54
C ASN A 374 -2.35 12.55 -12.33
N PRO A 375 -1.67 13.63 -11.88
CA PRO A 375 -2.34 14.89 -11.53
C PRO A 375 -2.60 15.82 -12.74
N ILE A 376 -2.42 15.36 -13.98
CA ILE A 376 -2.75 16.18 -15.16
C ILE A 376 -4.25 16.47 -15.17
N GLY A 377 -4.60 17.76 -15.24
CA GLY A 377 -5.98 18.25 -15.14
C GLY A 377 -6.55 18.29 -13.71
N SER A 378 -5.76 17.94 -12.68
CA SER A 378 -6.26 17.80 -11.31
C SER A 378 -6.24 19.09 -10.48
N SER A 379 -6.07 20.25 -11.11
CA SER A 379 -6.23 21.58 -10.50
C SER A 379 -7.71 22.00 -10.40
N GLU A 380 -8.58 21.36 -11.17
CA GLU A 380 -10.02 21.62 -11.25
C GLU A 380 -10.79 20.64 -10.36
N ARG A 381 -10.86 20.96 -9.05
CA ARG A 381 -11.60 20.16 -8.06
C ARG A 381 -13.02 20.69 -7.87
N ASN A 382 -13.98 19.78 -7.78
CA ASN A 382 -15.42 20.08 -7.77
C ASN A 382 -16.01 20.46 -6.39
N GLY A 383 -15.20 20.51 -5.33
CA GLY A 383 -15.67 20.84 -3.97
C GLY A 383 -16.54 19.75 -3.33
N LYS A 384 -16.41 18.49 -3.76
CA LYS A 384 -17.20 17.34 -3.29
C LYS A 384 -16.34 16.22 -2.70
N LEU A 385 -16.97 15.42 -1.85
CA LEU A 385 -16.53 14.08 -1.45
C LEU A 385 -17.01 13.05 -2.47
N CYS A 386 -16.25 11.96 -2.67
CA CYS A 386 -16.70 10.82 -3.46
C CYS A 386 -16.41 9.48 -2.79
N PHE A 387 -17.39 8.57 -2.85
CA PHE A 387 -17.16 7.13 -2.66
C PHE A 387 -17.44 6.38 -3.97
N ALA A 388 -16.69 5.31 -4.22
CA ALA A 388 -16.93 4.43 -5.37
C ALA A 388 -16.78 2.94 -5.02
N GLY A 389 -17.65 2.10 -5.57
CA GLY A 389 -17.61 0.65 -5.41
C GLY A 389 -18.83 0.08 -4.68
N SER A 390 -18.85 -1.25 -4.57
CA SER A 390 -19.96 -2.00 -3.98
C SER A 390 -20.12 -1.74 -2.48
N TYR A 391 -21.37 -1.55 -2.06
CA TYR A 391 -21.82 -1.86 -0.71
C TYR A 391 -22.08 -3.37 -0.57
N TYR A 392 -22.16 -3.88 0.66
CA TYR A 392 -22.46 -5.28 0.98
C TYR A 392 -23.46 -5.31 2.15
N ALA A 393 -24.73 -5.59 1.88
CA ALA A 393 -25.79 -5.55 2.88
C ALA A 393 -25.68 -6.69 3.91
N ASN A 394 -25.48 -7.91 3.40
CA ASN A 394 -25.53 -9.16 4.17
C ASN A 394 -24.15 -9.81 4.40
N ARG A 395 -23.07 -9.26 3.83
CA ARG A 395 -21.70 -9.79 3.93
C ARG A 395 -20.75 -8.77 4.54
N PHE A 396 -19.73 -9.25 5.24
CA PHE A 396 -18.67 -8.44 5.87
C PHE A 396 -19.22 -7.33 6.80
N ALA A 397 -20.01 -7.70 7.82
CA ALA A 397 -20.67 -6.76 8.73
C ALA A 397 -19.79 -5.59 9.19
N ASP A 398 -18.56 -5.85 9.67
CA ASP A 398 -17.62 -4.81 10.11
C ASP A 398 -17.35 -3.79 8.99
N ARG A 399 -16.98 -4.24 7.79
CA ARG A 399 -16.75 -3.39 6.60
C ARG A 399 -18.02 -2.59 6.21
N ARG A 400 -19.20 -3.18 6.36
CA ARG A 400 -20.49 -2.53 6.08
C ARG A 400 -20.77 -1.44 7.11
N ASP A 401 -20.50 -1.70 8.38
CA ASP A 401 -20.77 -0.79 9.49
C ASP A 401 -19.75 0.37 9.50
N ASP A 402 -18.48 0.09 9.19
CA ASP A 402 -17.42 1.03 8.78
C ASP A 402 -17.86 1.94 7.61
N GLN A 403 -18.38 1.33 6.53
CA GLN A 403 -18.86 2.05 5.35
C GLN A 403 -20.08 2.92 5.67
N ILE A 404 -20.97 2.44 6.53
CA ILE A 404 -22.10 3.21 7.06
C ILE A 404 -21.61 4.43 7.85
N MET A 405 -20.65 4.24 8.77
CA MET A 405 -20.08 5.31 9.58
C MET A 405 -19.45 6.40 8.71
N LEU A 406 -18.60 6.00 7.75
CA LEU A 406 -17.89 6.94 6.89
C LEU A 406 -18.85 7.69 5.95
N LEU A 407 -19.88 7.02 5.42
CA LEU A 407 -20.87 7.66 4.54
C LEU A 407 -21.87 8.54 5.32
N ASP A 408 -22.25 8.18 6.55
CA ASP A 408 -23.11 9.00 7.41
C ASP A 408 -22.42 10.32 7.81
N ALA A 409 -21.13 10.29 8.11
CA ALA A 409 -20.34 11.50 8.29
C ALA A 409 -20.27 12.31 6.98
N ALA A 410 -20.01 11.66 5.85
CA ALA A 410 -19.92 12.31 4.55
C ALA A 410 -21.23 12.94 4.03
N MET A 411 -22.40 12.46 4.45
CA MET A 411 -23.71 13.06 4.09
C MET A 411 -23.92 14.47 4.68
N LYS A 412 -23.14 14.89 5.68
CA LYS A 412 -23.09 16.29 6.16
C LYS A 412 -22.51 17.24 5.09
N HIS A 413 -21.75 16.68 4.15
CA HIS A 413 -21.00 17.37 3.10
C HIS A 413 -21.58 17.03 1.72
N LYS A 414 -21.00 17.59 0.65
CA LYS A 414 -21.41 17.30 -0.72
C LYS A 414 -20.87 15.94 -1.19
N LEU A 415 -21.56 14.86 -0.85
CA LEU A 415 -21.22 13.48 -1.22
C LEU A 415 -21.86 13.04 -2.56
N ASP A 416 -21.06 12.48 -3.45
CA ASP A 416 -21.51 11.65 -4.57
C ASP A 416 -21.01 10.18 -4.40
N ILE A 417 -21.87 9.21 -4.71
CA ILE A 417 -21.58 7.77 -4.64
C ILE A 417 -21.68 7.15 -6.04
N PHE A 418 -20.64 6.42 -6.48
CA PHE A 418 -20.69 5.56 -7.67
C PHE A 418 -20.73 4.09 -7.28
N ASP A 419 -21.91 3.46 -7.37
CA ASP A 419 -22.06 2.04 -7.08
C ASP A 419 -21.61 1.21 -8.28
N ARG A 420 -20.69 0.25 -8.05
CA ARG A 420 -20.26 -0.71 -9.07
C ARG A 420 -21.39 -1.65 -9.49
N ASN A 421 -22.36 -1.88 -8.61
CA ASN A 421 -23.42 -2.85 -8.79
C ASN A 421 -24.79 -2.19 -9.06
N HIS A 422 -24.81 -0.92 -9.48
CA HIS A 422 -26.03 -0.13 -9.68
C HIS A 422 -27.09 -0.84 -10.56
N ALA A 423 -26.65 -1.56 -11.60
CA ALA A 423 -27.52 -2.31 -12.50
C ALA A 423 -28.17 -3.58 -11.88
N ALA A 424 -27.72 -4.04 -10.69
CA ALA A 424 -28.29 -5.18 -9.99
C ALA A 424 -29.59 -4.85 -9.22
N GLY A 425 -29.94 -3.56 -9.10
CA GLY A 425 -31.20 -3.09 -8.54
C GLY A 425 -31.30 -3.14 -7.00
N ALA A 426 -32.31 -2.44 -6.48
CA ALA A 426 -32.49 -2.11 -5.07
C ALA A 426 -32.85 -3.30 -4.14
N LYS A 427 -32.98 -4.52 -4.68
CA LYS A 427 -33.21 -5.76 -3.90
C LYS A 427 -32.00 -6.71 -3.87
N SER A 428 -30.87 -6.30 -4.45
CA SER A 428 -29.64 -7.12 -4.44
C SER A 428 -28.90 -7.04 -3.09
N ASP A 429 -28.07 -8.04 -2.77
CA ASP A 429 -27.16 -8.03 -1.61
C ASP A 429 -26.15 -6.87 -1.60
N PHE A 430 -26.10 -6.08 -2.67
CA PHE A 430 -25.21 -4.93 -2.83
C PHE A 430 -25.94 -3.58 -2.73
N ALA A 431 -27.28 -3.58 -2.57
CA ALA A 431 -28.08 -2.37 -2.55
C ALA A 431 -27.75 -1.47 -1.35
N PHE A 432 -27.38 -0.21 -1.63
CA PHE A 432 -27.14 0.81 -0.61
C PHE A 432 -28.44 1.17 0.16
N PRO A 433 -28.37 1.39 1.50
CA PRO A 433 -29.50 1.85 2.30
C PRO A 433 -30.19 3.11 1.73
N GLU A 434 -31.52 3.18 1.89
CA GLU A 434 -32.40 4.19 1.28
C GLU A 434 -31.90 5.65 1.46
N ARG A 435 -31.44 6.00 2.66
CA ARG A 435 -30.90 7.33 2.97
C ARG A 435 -29.74 7.79 2.07
N PHE A 436 -28.97 6.85 1.51
CA PHE A 436 -27.84 7.16 0.62
C PHE A 436 -28.25 7.27 -0.85
N GLN A 437 -29.47 6.92 -1.23
CA GLN A 437 -29.90 6.89 -2.64
C GLN A 437 -29.83 8.29 -3.29
N GLY A 438 -30.10 9.36 -2.54
CA GLY A 438 -29.92 10.75 -2.98
C GLY A 438 -28.46 11.14 -3.30
N CYS A 439 -27.47 10.39 -2.81
CA CYS A 439 -26.05 10.58 -3.13
C CYS A 439 -25.60 9.76 -4.36
N ILE A 440 -26.36 8.77 -4.82
CA ILE A 440 -25.93 7.86 -5.89
C ILE A 440 -25.98 8.56 -7.26
N ARG A 441 -24.98 8.26 -8.10
CA ARG A 441 -24.75 8.82 -9.44
C ARG A 441 -24.57 7.74 -10.51
N GLY A 442 -25.12 6.55 -10.27
CA GLY A 442 -24.94 5.38 -11.13
C GLY A 442 -23.60 4.68 -10.92
N SER A 443 -23.10 4.05 -11.99
CA SER A 443 -21.84 3.32 -12.06
C SER A 443 -20.90 3.95 -13.09
N LEU A 444 -19.61 4.09 -12.79
CA LEU A 444 -18.59 4.52 -13.76
C LEU A 444 -17.82 3.34 -14.34
N PRO A 445 -17.58 3.31 -15.67
CA PRO A 445 -16.49 2.55 -16.29
C PRO A 445 -15.12 2.89 -15.68
N TYR A 446 -14.12 2.01 -15.88
CA TYR A 446 -12.81 2.18 -15.25
C TYR A 446 -12.03 3.39 -15.81
N ASP A 447 -12.09 3.65 -17.11
CA ASP A 447 -11.45 4.82 -17.72
C ASP A 447 -12.07 6.14 -17.22
N GLU A 448 -13.41 6.20 -17.08
CA GLU A 448 -14.10 7.35 -16.48
C GLU A 448 -13.80 7.52 -14.99
N MET A 449 -13.61 6.41 -14.26
CA MET A 449 -13.21 6.42 -12.86
C MET A 449 -11.84 7.07 -12.67
N SER A 450 -10.88 6.83 -13.59
CA SER A 450 -9.57 7.53 -13.57
C SER A 450 -9.70 9.06 -13.68
N ARG A 451 -10.68 9.54 -14.46
CA ARG A 451 -11.00 10.97 -14.60
C ARG A 451 -11.69 11.51 -13.36
N ALA A 452 -12.58 10.72 -12.73
CA ALA A 452 -13.23 11.11 -11.48
C ALA A 452 -12.21 11.26 -10.33
N TYR A 453 -11.20 10.38 -10.23
CA TYR A 453 -10.13 10.50 -9.23
C TYR A 453 -9.42 11.86 -9.27
N ARG A 454 -9.30 12.49 -10.45
CA ARG A 454 -8.67 13.80 -10.65
C ARG A 454 -9.58 15.01 -10.38
N ARG A 455 -10.91 14.82 -10.35
CA ARG A 455 -11.91 15.91 -10.26
C ARG A 455 -12.56 16.08 -8.89
N TYR A 456 -12.64 15.02 -8.08
CA TYR A 456 -13.18 15.14 -6.71
C TYR A 456 -12.15 15.74 -5.76
N SER A 457 -12.59 16.58 -4.81
CA SER A 457 -11.68 17.17 -3.82
C SER A 457 -11.13 16.11 -2.88
N VAL A 458 -11.99 15.24 -2.35
CA VAL A 458 -11.60 14.20 -1.38
C VAL A 458 -12.26 12.89 -1.79
N PHE A 459 -11.53 11.79 -1.63
CA PHE A 459 -12.07 10.45 -1.86
C PHE A 459 -12.19 9.65 -0.56
N LEU A 460 -13.22 8.81 -0.51
CA LEU A 460 -13.54 7.93 0.61
C LEU A 460 -13.14 6.49 0.27
N ASN A 461 -12.39 5.86 1.17
CA ASN A 461 -11.97 4.46 1.05
C ASN A 461 -12.43 3.64 2.26
N VAL A 462 -12.81 2.38 2.02
CA VAL A 462 -13.20 1.42 3.07
C VAL A 462 -12.49 0.11 2.83
N ASN A 463 -11.81 -0.41 3.85
CA ASN A 463 -10.97 -1.60 3.73
C ASN A 463 -11.72 -2.86 4.18
N SER A 464 -11.40 -4.00 3.57
CA SER A 464 -11.97 -5.33 3.93
C SER A 464 -10.97 -6.26 4.62
N VAL A 465 -9.71 -5.82 4.63
CA VAL A 465 -8.55 -6.38 5.31
C VAL A 465 -7.96 -5.18 6.04
N ILE A 466 -7.95 -5.24 7.36
CA ILE A 466 -7.66 -4.08 8.25
C ILE A 466 -6.38 -4.31 9.07
N ASP A 467 -5.92 -5.55 9.06
CA ASP A 467 -4.94 -6.18 9.93
C ASP A 467 -3.73 -6.73 9.15
N SER A 468 -3.78 -6.73 7.81
CA SER A 468 -2.59 -6.98 6.97
C SER A 468 -1.67 -5.75 6.92
N ARG A 469 -0.37 -6.01 6.97
CA ARG A 469 0.72 -5.03 6.89
C ARG A 469 1.00 -4.54 5.47
N THR A 470 0.50 -5.24 4.45
CA THR A 470 0.82 -4.94 3.04
C THR A 470 -0.41 -4.93 2.11
N MET A 471 -1.51 -5.60 2.48
CA MET A 471 -2.72 -5.65 1.67
C MET A 471 -3.76 -4.59 2.08
N PHE A 472 -4.02 -3.65 1.17
CA PHE A 472 -5.12 -2.69 1.26
C PHE A 472 -5.64 -2.32 -0.13
N SER A 473 -6.71 -1.51 -0.16
CA SER A 473 -7.36 -1.09 -1.40
C SER A 473 -6.38 -0.39 -2.36
N ARG A 474 -6.13 -1.03 -3.51
CA ARG A 474 -5.28 -0.52 -4.59
C ARG A 474 -5.59 0.91 -5.04
N ARG A 475 -6.83 1.35 -4.83
CA ARG A 475 -7.29 2.73 -5.07
C ARG A 475 -6.51 3.78 -4.30
N VAL A 476 -5.98 3.48 -3.12
CA VAL A 476 -5.22 4.46 -2.33
C VAL A 476 -3.99 4.95 -3.11
N TYR A 477 -3.25 4.02 -3.76
CA TYR A 477 -2.16 4.38 -4.68
C TYR A 477 -2.66 5.21 -5.89
N GLU A 478 -3.78 4.81 -6.49
CA GLU A 478 -4.37 5.49 -7.66
C GLU A 478 -4.79 6.94 -7.34
N LEU A 479 -5.34 7.18 -6.16
CA LEU A 479 -5.81 8.50 -5.71
C LEU A 479 -4.66 9.43 -5.34
N LEU A 480 -3.68 8.92 -4.59
CA LEU A 480 -2.50 9.69 -4.20
C LEU A 480 -1.66 10.07 -5.44
N ALA A 481 -1.53 9.18 -6.43
CA ALA A 481 -0.94 9.51 -7.73
C ALA A 481 -1.75 10.57 -8.52
N CYS A 482 -3.08 10.60 -8.36
CA CYS A 482 -3.95 11.66 -8.89
C CYS A 482 -3.94 12.96 -8.07
N GLY A 483 -3.08 13.10 -7.04
CA GLY A 483 -3.03 14.28 -6.17
C GLY A 483 -4.30 14.46 -5.33
N THR A 484 -4.95 13.38 -4.94
CA THR A 484 -6.28 13.40 -4.32
C THR A 484 -6.21 12.88 -2.88
N PRO A 485 -6.35 13.75 -1.86
CA PRO A 485 -6.41 13.34 -0.46
C PRO A 485 -7.51 12.31 -0.19
N VAL A 486 -7.20 11.37 0.68
CA VAL A 486 -8.03 10.21 0.99
C VAL A 486 -8.38 10.20 2.47
N VAL A 487 -9.68 10.04 2.78
CA VAL A 487 -10.15 9.63 4.10
C VAL A 487 -10.50 8.15 4.01
N SER A 488 -9.97 7.33 4.91
CA SER A 488 -10.10 5.88 4.87
C SER A 488 -10.56 5.33 6.21
N THR A 489 -11.39 4.29 6.21
CA THR A 489 -11.46 3.43 7.40
C THR A 489 -10.14 2.71 7.59
N ARG A 490 -9.83 2.37 8.84
CA ARG A 490 -8.55 1.82 9.31
C ARG A 490 -7.99 0.68 8.45
N SER A 491 -6.66 0.69 8.25
CA SER A 491 -5.91 -0.43 7.68
C SER A 491 -4.43 -0.32 8.04
N LEU A 492 -3.89 -1.39 8.65
CA LEU A 492 -2.47 -1.45 9.04
C LEU A 492 -1.53 -1.30 7.84
N GLY A 493 -1.91 -1.79 6.66
CA GLY A 493 -1.09 -1.65 5.45
C GLY A 493 -1.00 -0.21 4.94
N ILE A 494 -2.00 0.63 5.19
CA ILE A 494 -1.91 2.07 4.91
C ILE A 494 -0.94 2.73 5.90
N ASP A 495 -1.09 2.45 7.20
CA ASP A 495 -0.19 2.93 8.26
C ASP A 495 1.29 2.59 7.97
N GLU A 496 1.58 1.34 7.59
CA GLU A 496 2.95 0.88 7.38
C GLU A 496 3.55 1.29 6.02
N THR A 497 2.73 1.49 4.98
CA THR A 497 3.21 1.92 3.65
C THR A 497 3.39 3.43 3.54
N PHE A 498 2.48 4.22 4.12
CA PHE A 498 2.40 5.67 3.92
C PHE A 498 2.60 6.50 5.19
N GLY A 499 2.69 5.86 6.35
CA GLY A 499 2.59 6.53 7.64
C GLY A 499 1.17 7.04 7.94
N ARG A 500 0.95 7.43 9.19
CA ARG A 500 -0.35 7.91 9.69
C ARG A 500 -0.72 9.34 9.31
N ASP A 501 0.22 10.10 8.76
CA ASP A 501 -0.05 11.47 8.35
C ASP A 501 -0.70 11.56 6.96
N LEU A 502 -0.25 10.77 5.96
CA LEU A 502 -0.58 11.04 4.57
C LEU A 502 -2.06 10.78 4.22
N VAL A 503 -2.54 9.58 4.56
CA VAL A 503 -3.95 9.17 4.41
C VAL A 503 -4.64 9.34 5.76
N TRP A 504 -5.79 10.01 5.80
CA TRP A 504 -6.50 10.20 7.05
C TRP A 504 -7.30 8.94 7.39
N THR A 505 -6.71 8.08 8.22
CA THR A 505 -7.40 6.93 8.83
C THR A 505 -8.33 7.40 9.93
N VAL A 506 -9.57 6.92 9.95
CA VAL A 506 -10.58 7.26 10.97
C VAL A 506 -11.25 5.99 11.52
N ASP A 507 -11.43 5.96 12.84
CA ASP A 507 -12.12 4.89 13.58
C ASP A 507 -13.57 5.28 13.98
N ASP A 508 -13.95 6.57 13.98
CA ASP A 508 -15.34 7.01 14.26
C ASP A 508 -15.91 8.15 13.36
N ALA A 509 -17.23 8.41 13.52
CA ALA A 509 -18.00 9.38 12.73
C ALA A 509 -17.70 10.87 13.02
N LYS A 510 -17.03 11.17 14.14
CA LYS A 510 -16.56 12.51 14.49
C LYS A 510 -15.18 12.75 13.86
N GLU A 511 -14.27 11.78 13.96
CA GLU A 511 -12.99 11.81 13.26
C GLU A 511 -13.18 11.90 11.74
N ALA A 512 -14.12 11.11 11.19
CA ALA A 512 -14.49 11.17 9.78
C ALA A 512 -14.95 12.58 9.34
N ASP A 513 -15.81 13.22 10.13
CA ASP A 513 -16.32 14.56 9.86
C ASP A 513 -15.23 15.64 10.01
N GLU A 514 -14.37 15.54 11.03
CA GLU A 514 -13.24 16.44 11.23
C GLU A 514 -12.20 16.33 10.10
N ALA A 515 -11.90 15.10 9.64
CA ALA A 515 -11.01 14.84 8.50
C ALA A 515 -11.56 15.41 7.18
N MET A 516 -12.83 15.11 6.86
CA MET A 516 -13.49 15.63 5.65
C MET A 516 -13.56 17.16 5.67
N ARG A 517 -13.93 17.74 6.82
CA ARG A 517 -14.03 19.18 6.99
C ARG A 517 -12.66 19.86 6.86
N ALA A 518 -11.61 19.34 7.50
CA ALA A 518 -10.26 19.89 7.37
C ALA A 518 -9.78 19.90 5.90
N LEU A 519 -10.05 18.83 5.15
CA LEU A 519 -9.69 18.72 3.73
C LEU A 519 -10.55 19.58 2.79
N LEU A 520 -11.75 19.99 3.19
CA LEU A 520 -12.62 20.87 2.39
C LEU A 520 -12.46 22.36 2.76
N GLU A 521 -12.11 22.67 4.01
CA GLU A 521 -11.99 24.04 4.53
C GLU A 521 -10.55 24.59 4.52
N SER A 522 -9.51 23.73 4.47
CA SER A 522 -8.09 24.15 4.48
C SER A 522 -7.36 23.83 3.17
N PRO A 523 -7.21 24.81 2.25
CA PRO A 523 -6.47 24.63 1.00
C PRO A 523 -5.01 24.22 1.20
N ASP A 524 -4.35 24.68 2.26
CA ASP A 524 -2.94 24.37 2.55
C ASP A 524 -2.76 22.91 3.02
N GLU A 525 -3.65 22.39 3.88
CA GLU A 525 -3.58 20.99 4.32
C GLU A 525 -3.95 20.03 3.17
N TRP A 526 -4.95 20.41 2.36
CA TRP A 526 -5.31 19.68 1.14
C TRP A 526 -4.13 19.62 0.16
N ARG A 527 -3.46 20.75 -0.08
CA ARG A 527 -2.26 20.91 -0.91
C ARG A 527 -1.09 20.08 -0.37
N ARG A 528 -0.82 20.13 0.94
CA ARG A 528 0.27 19.36 1.59
C ARG A 528 0.11 17.86 1.34
N ARG A 529 -1.10 17.32 1.59
CA ARG A 529 -1.42 15.90 1.38
C ARG A 529 -1.41 15.50 -0.10
N SER A 530 -1.97 16.33 -0.98
CA SER A 530 -1.94 16.10 -2.44
C SER A 530 -0.51 15.92 -2.95
N LEU A 531 0.38 16.86 -2.63
CA LEU A 531 1.77 16.86 -3.10
C LEU A 531 2.60 15.74 -2.46
N ASN A 532 2.41 15.46 -1.17
CA ASN A 532 3.10 14.35 -0.51
C ASN A 532 2.58 12.98 -1.02
N GLY A 533 1.32 12.89 -1.44
CA GLY A 533 0.74 11.70 -2.07
C GLY A 533 1.34 11.39 -3.43
N ILE A 534 1.46 12.43 -4.27
CA ILE A 534 2.16 12.37 -5.56
C ILE A 534 3.61 11.90 -5.33
N ARG A 535 4.34 12.51 -4.39
CA ARG A 535 5.74 12.14 -4.08
C ARG A 535 5.87 10.68 -3.64
N ALA A 536 5.10 10.25 -2.64
CA ALA A 536 5.21 8.90 -2.09
C ALA A 536 4.94 7.83 -3.16
N VAL A 537 3.87 7.98 -3.96
CA VAL A 537 3.50 6.96 -4.94
C VAL A 537 4.45 6.93 -6.14
N PHE A 538 4.86 8.08 -6.69
CA PHE A 538 5.77 8.08 -7.85
C PHE A 538 7.21 7.72 -7.49
N SER A 539 7.64 7.87 -6.23
CA SER A 539 8.99 7.49 -5.79
C SER A 539 9.20 5.98 -5.66
N GLU A 540 8.16 5.21 -5.28
CA GLU A 540 8.34 3.81 -4.84
C GLU A 540 7.19 2.85 -5.22
N HIS A 541 6.05 3.34 -5.73
CA HIS A 541 4.81 2.56 -5.83
C HIS A 541 4.12 2.66 -7.20
N THR A 542 4.91 2.69 -8.27
CA THR A 542 4.43 2.53 -9.66
C THR A 542 4.59 1.09 -10.15
N PHE A 543 3.87 0.69 -11.20
CA PHE A 543 4.07 -0.63 -11.82
C PHE A 543 5.45 -0.81 -12.46
N ALA A 544 6.20 0.26 -12.75
CA ALA A 544 7.62 0.18 -13.09
C ALA A 544 8.43 -0.47 -11.94
N HIS A 545 8.19 -0.03 -10.70
CA HIS A 545 8.82 -0.59 -9.49
C HIS A 545 8.43 -2.05 -9.26
N ARG A 546 7.13 -2.38 -9.43
CA ARG A 546 6.65 -3.76 -9.29
C ARG A 546 7.23 -4.69 -10.37
N THR A 547 7.33 -4.21 -11.61
CA THR A 547 7.96 -4.95 -12.71
C THR A 547 9.46 -5.15 -12.44
N GLN A 548 10.20 -4.11 -12.04
CA GLN A 548 11.61 -4.24 -11.71
C GLN A 548 11.84 -5.20 -10.53
N GLN A 549 10.98 -5.16 -9.51
CA GLN A 549 11.04 -6.09 -8.38
C GLN A 549 10.85 -7.55 -8.83
N ILE A 550 9.90 -7.83 -9.74
CA ILE A 550 9.74 -9.16 -10.34
C ILE A 550 11.02 -9.59 -11.06
N LEU A 551 11.54 -8.75 -11.97
CA LEU A 551 12.73 -9.04 -12.78
C LEU A 551 13.96 -9.33 -11.92
N ASP A 552 14.23 -8.47 -10.92
CA ASP A 552 15.36 -8.61 -10.00
C ASP A 552 15.21 -9.88 -9.14
N THR A 553 13.98 -10.26 -8.75
CA THR A 553 13.70 -11.49 -7.97
C THR A 553 13.90 -12.77 -8.79
N VAL A 554 13.51 -12.78 -10.06
CA VAL A 554 13.69 -13.95 -10.96
C VAL A 554 15.06 -14.00 -11.64
N GLY A 555 15.92 -13.00 -11.40
CA GLY A 555 17.29 -12.95 -11.91
C GLY A 555 17.44 -12.39 -13.34
N ILE A 556 16.38 -11.81 -13.93
CA ILE A 556 16.42 -11.18 -15.26
C ILE A 556 17.08 -9.80 -15.12
N LYS A 557 18.34 -9.68 -15.55
CA LYS A 557 19.19 -8.48 -15.40
C LYS A 557 18.83 -7.31 -16.33
N LYS A 558 17.58 -7.19 -16.75
CA LYS A 558 17.07 -6.10 -17.60
C LYS A 558 16.47 -4.99 -16.73
N ARG A 559 16.48 -3.75 -17.24
CA ARG A 559 15.90 -2.59 -16.55
C ARG A 559 14.67 -2.06 -17.28
N VAL A 560 13.65 -1.71 -16.49
CA VAL A 560 12.43 -1.01 -16.92
C VAL A 560 12.27 0.37 -16.25
N ILE A 561 13.17 0.72 -15.33
CA ILE A 561 13.34 2.07 -14.76
C ILE A 561 14.60 2.69 -15.38
N GLU A 562 14.52 3.97 -15.76
CA GLU A 562 15.61 4.73 -16.38
C GLU A 562 16.79 4.99 -15.41
N ASP A 563 18.04 4.98 -15.89
CA ASP A 563 19.22 5.40 -15.11
C ASP A 563 19.26 6.93 -14.98
N VAL A 564 18.44 7.50 -14.09
CA VAL A 564 18.28 8.95 -13.98
C VAL A 564 19.56 9.60 -13.44
N ARG A 565 20.14 10.49 -14.26
CA ARG A 565 21.34 11.29 -13.97
C ARG A 565 21.02 12.76 -14.22
N VAL A 566 21.13 13.59 -13.19
CA VAL A 566 20.70 15.00 -13.26
C VAL A 566 21.89 15.95 -13.18
N LEU A 567 22.14 16.68 -14.26
CA LEU A 567 23.05 17.81 -14.28
C LEU A 567 22.26 19.10 -14.02
N VAL A 568 22.69 19.88 -13.03
CA VAL A 568 22.25 21.26 -12.84
C VAL A 568 23.40 22.19 -13.19
N PHE A 569 23.13 23.32 -13.82
CA PHE A 569 24.09 24.41 -13.94
C PHE A 569 23.57 25.70 -13.30
N ALA A 570 24.48 26.60 -12.95
CA ALA A 570 24.15 27.95 -12.51
C ALA A 570 25.23 28.93 -12.94
N VAL A 571 24.85 30.17 -13.26
CA VAL A 571 25.78 31.29 -13.45
C VAL A 571 25.81 32.09 -12.16
N VAL A 572 27.00 32.34 -11.62
CA VAL A 572 27.19 33.01 -10.32
C VAL A 572 28.26 34.11 -10.44
N ASP A 573 27.98 35.27 -9.85
CA ASP A 573 28.88 36.43 -9.91
C ASP A 573 29.82 36.49 -8.69
N ASN A 574 29.53 35.80 -7.58
CA ASN A 574 30.34 35.81 -6.35
C ASN A 574 30.21 34.54 -5.48
N ALA A 575 31.06 34.44 -4.46
CA ALA A 575 31.15 33.28 -3.56
C ALA A 575 29.88 33.03 -2.71
N ASN A 576 29.11 34.07 -2.37
CA ASN A 576 27.89 33.90 -1.58
C ASN A 576 26.76 33.27 -2.43
N GLU A 577 26.68 33.65 -3.71
CA GLU A 577 25.80 33.02 -4.69
C GLU A 577 26.20 31.57 -4.98
N ALA A 578 27.49 31.33 -5.23
CA ALA A 578 28.03 29.98 -5.43
C ALA A 578 27.70 29.05 -4.25
N ARG A 579 27.92 29.53 -3.01
CA ARG A 579 27.60 28.77 -1.80
C ARG A 579 26.09 28.53 -1.66
N ARG A 580 25.25 29.57 -1.83
CA ARG A 580 23.78 29.44 -1.75
C ARG A 580 23.23 28.42 -2.75
N VAL A 581 23.66 28.47 -4.00
CA VAL A 581 23.22 27.51 -5.04
C VAL A 581 23.67 26.10 -4.70
N ALA A 582 24.92 25.92 -4.26
CA ALA A 582 25.44 24.62 -3.86
C ALA A 582 24.72 24.03 -2.63
N ASP A 583 24.39 24.85 -1.63
CA ASP A 583 23.61 24.41 -0.46
C ASP A 583 22.17 24.00 -0.85
N MET A 584 21.50 24.77 -1.71
CA MET A 584 20.18 24.40 -2.24
C MET A 584 20.25 23.09 -3.05
N PHE A 585 21.26 22.91 -3.89
CA PHE A 585 21.47 21.71 -4.70
C PHE A 585 21.81 20.47 -3.83
N ALA A 586 22.67 20.63 -2.84
CA ALA A 586 22.98 19.60 -1.86
C ALA A 586 21.71 19.14 -1.14
N SER A 587 20.85 20.08 -0.72
CA SER A 587 19.58 19.80 -0.05
C SER A 587 18.52 19.08 -0.89
N GLN A 588 18.71 18.96 -2.21
CA GLN A 588 17.76 18.24 -3.09
C GLN A 588 17.72 16.74 -2.74
N ALA A 589 16.59 16.29 -2.19
CA ALA A 589 16.30 14.89 -1.90
C ALA A 589 15.64 14.25 -3.13
N MET A 590 16.30 13.23 -3.70
CA MET A 590 15.97 12.70 -5.02
C MET A 590 16.29 11.21 -5.11
N SER A 591 15.48 10.45 -5.84
CA SER A 591 15.71 9.03 -6.14
C SER A 591 16.37 8.91 -7.52
N VAL A 592 17.68 9.19 -7.57
CA VAL A 592 18.48 9.22 -8.83
C VAL A 592 19.83 8.54 -8.65
N SER A 593 20.38 7.98 -9.73
CA SER A 593 21.68 7.28 -9.71
C SER A 593 22.86 8.23 -9.50
N ALA A 594 22.76 9.47 -9.99
CA ALA A 594 23.73 10.52 -9.74
C ALA A 594 23.12 11.92 -9.96
N LYS A 595 23.61 12.92 -9.23
CA LYS A 595 23.40 14.35 -9.51
C LYS A 595 24.75 15.08 -9.60
N ARG A 596 24.84 16.16 -10.38
CA ARG A 596 26.00 17.07 -10.42
C ARG A 596 25.56 18.53 -10.58
N LEU A 597 26.26 19.45 -9.97
CA LEU A 597 26.13 20.90 -10.14
C LEU A 597 27.37 21.48 -10.82
N VAL A 598 27.20 22.28 -11.86
CA VAL A 598 28.27 23.06 -12.50
C VAL A 598 28.03 24.56 -12.29
N LEU A 599 28.94 25.19 -11.55
CA LEU A 599 28.92 26.62 -11.24
C LEU A 599 29.82 27.40 -12.21
N PHE A 600 29.20 28.21 -13.07
CA PHE A 600 29.89 29.11 -13.99
C PHE A 600 30.19 30.45 -13.31
N ALA A 601 31.40 30.57 -12.77
CA ALA A 601 31.83 31.74 -11.99
C ALA A 601 32.30 32.89 -12.90
N ARG A 602 31.49 33.95 -13.02
CA ARG A 602 31.86 35.10 -13.87
C ARG A 602 33.15 35.77 -13.36
N LYS A 603 34.02 36.14 -14.31
CA LYS A 603 35.29 36.86 -14.05
C LYS A 603 36.25 36.16 -13.05
N GLY A 604 36.10 34.86 -12.81
CA GLY A 604 36.95 34.10 -11.88
C GLY A 604 36.77 34.45 -10.40
N SER A 605 35.62 35.01 -10.02
CA SER A 605 35.32 35.42 -8.64
C SER A 605 35.22 34.26 -7.64
N VAL A 606 35.08 33.03 -8.13
CA VAL A 606 35.11 31.78 -7.37
C VAL A 606 36.03 30.81 -8.11
N LYS A 607 37.04 30.25 -7.41
CA LYS A 607 38.03 29.33 -8.00
C LYS A 607 37.69 27.85 -7.78
N SER A 608 37.03 27.54 -6.66
CA SER A 608 36.64 26.19 -6.25
C SER A 608 35.58 26.30 -5.15
N LEU A 609 34.84 25.23 -4.92
CA LEU A 609 33.97 25.07 -3.77
C LEU A 609 34.18 23.64 -3.24
N ASP A 610 34.52 23.49 -1.96
CA ASP A 610 34.77 22.17 -1.37
C ASP A 610 33.44 21.53 -0.95
N MET A 611 32.76 20.94 -1.93
CA MET A 611 31.50 20.21 -1.76
C MET A 611 31.43 19.04 -2.74
N PRO A 612 30.92 17.86 -2.34
CA PRO A 612 30.70 16.74 -3.25
C PRO A 612 29.72 17.12 -4.35
N ASP A 613 29.91 16.55 -5.53
CA ASP A 613 29.08 16.76 -6.74
C ASP A 613 29.01 18.21 -7.27
N VAL A 614 29.84 19.13 -6.77
CA VAL A 614 29.92 20.52 -7.24
C VAL A 614 31.23 20.78 -8.00
N GLU A 615 31.11 21.22 -9.24
CA GLU A 615 32.22 21.60 -10.11
C GLU A 615 32.19 23.12 -10.36
N VAL A 616 33.31 23.82 -10.18
CA VAL A 616 33.41 25.26 -10.48
C VAL A 616 34.20 25.44 -11.78
N VAL A 617 33.55 26.00 -12.79
CA VAL A 617 34.09 26.15 -14.14
C VAL A 617 34.16 27.64 -14.48
N SER A 618 35.30 28.09 -15.00
CA SER A 618 35.38 29.43 -15.60
C SER A 618 34.60 29.43 -16.92
N PRO A 619 33.57 30.27 -17.10
CA PRO A 619 32.86 30.34 -18.37
C PRO A 619 33.81 30.85 -19.46
N GLY A 620 34.04 30.03 -20.48
CA GLY A 620 34.61 30.48 -21.74
C GLY A 620 33.59 31.30 -22.55
N ASN A 621 33.90 31.56 -23.82
CA ASN A 621 33.10 32.44 -24.67
C ASN A 621 31.65 31.95 -24.90
N HIS A 622 31.39 30.65 -24.76
CA HIS A 622 30.08 30.04 -25.05
C HIS A 622 29.60 29.15 -23.88
N LEU A 623 28.53 29.57 -23.22
CA LEU A 623 27.91 28.84 -22.10
C LEU A 623 27.26 27.52 -22.56
N GLY A 624 26.55 27.56 -23.69
CA GLY A 624 25.88 26.39 -24.28
C GLY A 624 26.81 25.21 -24.51
N GLU A 625 27.96 25.44 -25.16
CA GLU A 625 29.01 24.42 -25.33
C GLU A 625 29.48 23.84 -24.00
N ALA A 626 29.66 24.68 -22.97
CA ALA A 626 30.21 24.24 -21.69
C ALA A 626 29.22 23.34 -20.94
N VAL A 627 27.92 23.66 -21.00
CA VAL A 627 26.86 22.78 -20.48
C VAL A 627 26.77 21.49 -21.33
N SER A 628 26.89 21.55 -22.66
CA SER A 628 26.89 20.36 -23.51
C SER A 628 28.09 19.44 -23.23
N ARG A 629 29.31 19.99 -23.04
CA ARG A 629 30.50 19.23 -22.63
C ARG A 629 30.33 18.58 -21.26
N ALA A 630 29.82 19.31 -20.27
CA ALA A 630 29.56 18.76 -18.94
C ALA A 630 28.46 17.68 -18.96
N SER A 631 27.41 17.88 -19.76
CA SER A 631 26.33 16.91 -19.97
C SER A 631 26.85 15.60 -20.55
N ALA A 632 27.65 15.67 -21.62
CA ALA A 632 28.30 14.50 -22.22
C ALA A 632 29.28 13.83 -21.25
N ALA A 633 30.13 14.58 -20.56
CA ALA A 633 31.12 14.03 -19.61
C ALA A 633 30.48 13.34 -18.38
N PHE A 634 29.26 13.72 -18.00
CA PHE A 634 28.49 13.11 -16.91
C PHE A 634 27.56 11.97 -17.38
N ASN A 635 27.36 11.83 -18.70
CA ASN A 635 26.24 11.11 -19.30
C ASN A 635 24.88 11.54 -18.72
N ALA A 636 24.62 12.85 -18.65
CA ALA A 636 23.41 13.39 -18.05
C ALA A 636 22.16 12.98 -18.85
N THR A 637 21.16 12.38 -18.18
CA THR A 637 19.85 12.11 -18.80
C THR A 637 18.90 13.29 -18.68
N HIS A 638 19.13 14.17 -17.70
CA HIS A 638 18.37 15.40 -17.53
C HIS A 638 19.31 16.58 -17.21
N VAL A 639 19.04 17.75 -17.80
CA VAL A 639 19.79 19.00 -17.60
C VAL A 639 18.84 20.10 -17.15
N GLY A 640 19.17 20.81 -16.07
CA GLY A 640 18.36 21.93 -15.56
C GLY A 640 19.23 23.09 -15.07
N VAL A 641 18.59 24.20 -14.69
CA VAL A 641 19.29 25.43 -14.26
C VAL A 641 18.80 25.93 -12.91
N PHE A 642 19.73 26.31 -12.03
CA PHE A 642 19.46 27.00 -10.77
C PHE A 642 19.88 28.47 -10.88
N SER A 643 18.93 29.38 -10.67
CA SER A 643 19.17 30.82 -10.53
C SER A 643 19.63 31.16 -9.10
N PRO A 644 20.74 31.89 -8.89
CA PRO A 644 21.15 32.33 -7.55
C PRO A 644 20.18 33.36 -6.92
N ARG A 645 19.23 33.86 -7.71
CA ARG A 645 18.16 34.78 -7.29
C ARG A 645 16.91 34.05 -6.80
N ALA A 646 16.77 32.76 -7.07
CA ALA A 646 15.62 31.95 -6.66
C ALA A 646 15.91 31.05 -5.44
N PHE A 647 14.85 30.52 -4.85
CA PHE A 647 14.86 29.47 -3.84
C PHE A 647 14.27 28.17 -4.42
N TYR A 648 15.04 27.11 -4.34
CA TYR A 648 14.65 25.76 -4.73
C TYR A 648 14.61 24.88 -3.48
N GLY A 649 13.41 24.55 -3.00
CA GLY A 649 13.20 23.73 -1.81
C GLY A 649 13.56 22.26 -2.05
N LYS A 650 13.66 21.49 -0.95
CA LYS A 650 14.16 20.10 -0.86
C LYS A 650 13.71 19.14 -1.98
N TRP A 651 12.47 19.26 -2.45
CA TRP A 651 11.88 18.32 -3.41
C TRP A 651 11.79 18.85 -4.85
N TYR A 652 12.27 20.07 -5.13
CA TYR A 652 12.05 20.76 -6.41
C TYR A 652 12.43 19.91 -7.64
N LEU A 653 13.63 19.32 -7.66
CA LEU A 653 14.06 18.49 -8.79
C LEU A 653 13.30 17.16 -8.86
N GLN A 654 12.98 16.54 -7.72
CA GLN A 654 12.24 15.27 -7.68
C GLN A 654 10.79 15.45 -8.18
N ASP A 655 10.15 16.57 -7.83
CA ASP A 655 8.80 16.92 -8.32
C ASP A 655 8.78 17.09 -9.86
N LEU A 656 9.85 17.66 -10.44
CA LEU A 656 10.01 17.75 -11.90
C LEU A 656 10.27 16.37 -12.55
N LEU A 657 11.06 15.50 -11.91
CA LEU A 657 11.28 14.13 -12.39
C LEU A 657 10.00 13.28 -12.35
N HIS A 658 9.18 13.40 -11.30
CA HIS A 658 7.86 12.74 -11.27
C HIS A 658 6.97 13.22 -12.43
N ALA A 659 6.98 14.53 -12.71
CA ALA A 659 6.25 15.09 -13.84
C ALA A 659 6.73 14.58 -15.20
N PHE A 660 8.03 14.28 -15.38
CA PHE A 660 8.53 13.62 -16.59
C PHE A 660 7.91 12.22 -16.81
N VAL A 661 7.71 11.45 -15.74
CA VAL A 661 7.12 10.10 -15.82
C VAL A 661 5.67 10.14 -16.33
N TYR A 662 4.83 11.03 -15.79
CA TYR A 662 3.40 11.04 -16.10
C TYR A 662 2.98 11.98 -17.25
N SER A 663 3.78 12.99 -17.59
CA SER A 663 3.51 13.87 -18.75
C SER A 663 4.15 13.38 -20.04
N GLN A 664 5.18 12.53 -19.94
CA GLN A 664 6.06 12.13 -21.04
C GLN A 664 6.67 13.30 -21.82
N ALA A 665 6.75 14.48 -21.20
CA ALA A 665 7.33 15.68 -21.79
C ALA A 665 8.82 15.53 -22.14
N ASP A 666 9.30 16.42 -22.99
CA ASP A 666 10.72 16.60 -23.30
C ASP A 666 11.35 17.68 -22.40
N ILE A 667 10.55 18.66 -21.96
CA ILE A 667 10.93 19.67 -20.96
C ILE A 667 9.82 19.85 -19.92
N VAL A 668 10.18 19.90 -18.63
CA VAL A 668 9.27 20.22 -17.52
C VAL A 668 9.71 21.52 -16.86
N GLY A 669 8.81 22.50 -16.77
CA GLY A 669 9.01 23.76 -16.08
C GLY A 669 8.03 23.98 -14.92
N LYS A 670 8.16 25.13 -14.25
CA LYS A 670 7.12 25.67 -13.35
C LYS A 670 6.32 26.77 -14.10
N PRO A 671 4.98 26.81 -14.01
CA PRO A 671 4.14 27.77 -14.74
C PRO A 671 4.38 29.21 -14.28
N ARG A 672 4.20 30.16 -15.21
CA ARG A 672 4.63 31.57 -15.08
C ARG A 672 3.47 32.57 -14.91
N ASP A 673 2.23 32.16 -15.15
CA ASP A 673 1.11 33.01 -15.58
C ASP A 673 -0.10 33.00 -14.64
N GLY A 674 0.09 32.59 -13.38
CA GLY A 674 -0.99 32.58 -12.37
C GLY A 674 -2.03 31.45 -12.53
N THR A 675 -1.92 30.61 -13.56
CA THR A 675 -2.80 29.43 -13.78
C THR A 675 -2.72 28.35 -12.70
N ASP A 676 -1.71 28.43 -11.85
CA ASP A 676 -1.31 27.41 -10.89
C ASP A 676 -1.93 27.62 -9.50
N ARG A 677 -2.97 26.84 -9.20
CA ARG A 677 -3.69 26.84 -7.92
C ARG A 677 -2.89 26.27 -6.74
N TYR A 678 -1.66 25.81 -6.95
CA TYR A 678 -0.71 25.47 -5.89
C TYR A 678 0.29 26.60 -5.59
N ALA A 679 0.10 27.78 -6.19
CA ALA A 679 0.83 29.00 -5.88
C ALA A 679 0.92 29.28 -4.37
N PHE A 680 2.08 29.77 -3.97
CA PHE A 680 2.14 30.84 -2.97
C PHE A 680 2.09 32.18 -3.70
N ASP A 681 1.50 33.21 -3.10
CA ASP A 681 1.34 34.54 -3.70
C ASP A 681 2.67 35.30 -3.77
N VAL A 682 3.50 34.91 -4.72
CA VAL A 682 4.78 35.50 -5.10
C VAL A 682 4.91 35.50 -6.62
N GLU A 683 5.78 36.38 -7.12
CA GLU A 683 6.31 36.35 -8.48
C GLU A 683 7.02 35.02 -8.79
N ARG A 684 7.51 34.77 -10.02
CA ARG A 684 8.25 33.55 -10.36
C ARG A 684 9.41 33.82 -11.30
N ASP A 685 10.61 33.39 -10.94
CA ASP A 685 11.78 33.43 -11.83
C ASP A 685 11.51 32.50 -13.03
N HIS A 686 11.86 32.95 -14.23
CA HIS A 686 11.49 32.31 -15.48
C HIS A 686 12.42 31.15 -15.86
N GLN A 687 13.55 30.98 -15.17
CA GLN A 687 14.57 29.97 -15.46
C GLN A 687 14.25 28.57 -14.85
N ALA A 688 13.18 28.39 -14.08
CA ALA A 688 12.85 27.09 -13.49
C ALA A 688 12.35 26.04 -14.51
N TRP A 689 13.30 25.28 -15.06
CA TRP A 689 13.05 24.14 -15.93
C TRP A 689 14.10 23.01 -15.76
N LEU A 690 13.68 21.81 -16.15
CA LEU A 690 14.49 20.60 -16.31
C LEU A 690 14.15 20.01 -17.69
N LEU A 691 15.18 19.67 -18.47
CA LEU A 691 15.11 19.17 -19.85
C LEU A 691 15.60 17.71 -19.89
N ARG A 692 14.88 16.81 -20.56
CA ARG A 692 15.32 15.43 -20.80
C ARG A 692 16.23 15.36 -22.03
N VAL A 693 17.42 14.82 -21.85
CA VAL A 693 18.41 14.58 -22.91
C VAL A 693 18.08 13.26 -23.61
N LYS A 694 18.07 13.25 -24.95
CA LYS A 694 17.81 12.05 -25.75
C LYS A 694 19.14 11.47 -26.26
N PRO A 695 19.41 10.16 -26.14
CA PRO A 695 20.73 9.59 -26.48
C PRO A 695 21.24 9.84 -27.91
N ALA A 696 20.33 10.02 -28.88
CA ALA A 696 20.67 10.33 -30.28
C ALA A 696 20.79 11.85 -30.57
N GLN A 697 20.59 12.71 -29.57
CA GLN A 697 20.67 14.16 -29.69
C GLN A 697 21.67 14.67 -28.66
N SER A 698 22.88 15.02 -29.12
CA SER A 698 23.72 15.95 -28.36
C SER A 698 22.86 17.18 -28.04
N PRO A 699 22.78 17.65 -26.78
CA PRO A 699 22.01 18.83 -26.45
C PRO A 699 22.46 20.02 -27.31
N VAL A 700 21.60 20.49 -28.22
CA VAL A 700 21.82 21.70 -29.04
C VAL A 700 21.54 22.92 -28.16
N LEU A 701 22.33 23.03 -27.08
CA LEU A 701 22.31 24.13 -26.12
C LEU A 701 23.00 25.39 -26.66
N GLU A 702 23.36 25.39 -27.95
CA GLU A 702 23.56 26.60 -28.77
C GLU A 702 22.35 27.55 -28.65
N MET A 703 21.17 27.00 -28.34
CA MET A 703 19.92 27.75 -28.14
C MET A 703 19.65 28.14 -26.69
N LEU A 704 20.61 27.96 -25.77
CA LEU A 704 20.62 28.67 -24.49
C LEU A 704 21.04 30.13 -24.75
N GLY A 705 20.05 31.02 -24.78
CA GLY A 705 20.32 32.46 -24.74
C GLY A 705 21.11 32.86 -23.47
N PRO A 706 21.78 34.03 -23.46
CA PRO A 706 22.60 34.47 -22.32
C PRO A 706 21.86 34.57 -20.99
N ASP A 707 20.51 34.66 -21.03
CA ASP A 707 19.61 34.68 -19.88
C ASP A 707 19.01 33.30 -19.53
N GLY A 708 19.59 32.20 -20.01
CA GLY A 708 19.15 30.83 -19.69
C GLY A 708 17.81 30.41 -20.30
N ALA A 709 17.31 31.17 -21.27
CA ALA A 709 16.14 30.82 -22.07
C ALA A 709 16.53 29.80 -23.15
N VAL A 710 15.79 28.67 -23.21
CA VAL A 710 15.84 27.73 -24.34
C VAL A 710 14.98 28.31 -25.46
N LEU A 711 15.60 28.67 -26.59
CA LEU A 711 14.91 28.98 -27.84
C LEU A 711 14.67 27.70 -28.65
N ASP A 712 13.59 27.63 -29.44
CA ASP A 712 13.22 26.43 -30.19
C ASP A 712 13.71 26.44 -31.65
N GLY A 713 14.61 25.51 -31.97
CA GLY A 713 15.19 25.35 -33.29
C GLY A 713 14.57 24.18 -34.04
N GLN A 714 13.55 24.46 -34.84
CA GLN A 714 13.07 23.58 -35.93
C GLN A 714 12.52 22.19 -35.50
N GLY A 715 12.07 22.02 -34.25
CA GLY A 715 11.36 20.80 -33.82
C GLY A 715 10.62 20.98 -32.50
N SER A 716 9.34 20.60 -32.45
CA SER A 716 8.47 20.82 -31.29
C SER A 716 8.84 19.94 -30.08
N LEU A 717 9.54 20.53 -29.11
CA LEU A 717 9.67 19.95 -27.77
C LEU A 717 8.30 19.95 -27.08
N ARG A 718 7.89 18.81 -26.52
CA ARG A 718 6.68 18.72 -25.69
C ARG A 718 7.01 19.29 -24.32
N SER A 719 6.36 20.39 -23.95
CA SER A 719 6.53 21.04 -22.66
C SER A 719 5.41 20.66 -21.67
N PHE A 720 5.76 20.55 -20.39
CA PHE A 720 4.79 20.43 -19.31
C PHE A 720 5.10 21.40 -18.15
N SER A 721 4.06 21.96 -17.55
CA SER A 721 4.16 22.86 -16.40
C SER A 721 3.70 22.14 -15.14
N ALA A 722 4.65 21.75 -14.28
CA ALA A 722 4.38 21.18 -12.97
C ALA A 722 4.16 22.29 -11.93
N ASP A 723 3.32 22.04 -10.93
CA ASP A 723 2.92 22.99 -9.87
C ASP A 723 4.12 23.70 -9.19
N SER A 724 3.96 24.93 -8.72
CA SER A 724 5.07 25.69 -8.09
C SER A 724 5.40 25.32 -6.64
N ALA A 725 5.02 24.14 -6.15
CA ALA A 725 5.47 23.70 -4.83
C ALA A 725 7.00 23.72 -4.73
N ASN A 726 7.50 24.13 -3.55
CA ASN A 726 8.93 24.26 -3.25
C ASN A 726 9.72 25.21 -4.18
N TYR A 727 9.05 26.17 -4.85
CA TYR A 727 9.70 27.12 -5.76
C TYR A 727 9.26 28.58 -5.50
N LEU A 728 10.23 29.48 -5.31
CA LEU A 728 9.99 30.91 -5.06
C LEU A 728 11.15 31.74 -5.65
N PRO A 729 10.95 32.94 -6.22
CA PRO A 729 12.03 33.87 -6.55
C PRO A 729 12.38 34.79 -5.38
N ASP A 730 13.47 35.53 -5.55
CA ASP A 730 13.93 36.65 -4.72
C ASP A 730 13.97 36.36 -3.22
N VAL A 731 14.97 35.56 -2.84
CA VAL A 731 15.31 35.28 -1.43
C VAL A 731 15.66 36.57 -0.65
N ALA A 732 16.03 37.67 -1.33
CA ALA A 732 16.47 38.90 -0.67
C ALA A 732 15.32 39.84 -0.26
N LYS A 733 14.16 39.75 -0.91
CA LYS A 733 12.94 40.52 -0.53
C LYS A 733 12.08 39.83 0.54
N MET A 734 12.33 38.57 0.88
CA MET A 734 11.53 37.88 1.90
C MET A 734 11.87 38.34 3.31
N ARG A 735 10.83 38.70 4.09
CA ARG A 735 10.98 38.88 5.54
C ARG A 735 11.44 37.56 6.16
N GLU A 736 12.49 37.59 6.98
CA GLU A 736 13.16 36.39 7.49
C GLU A 736 12.22 35.40 8.20
N ALA A 737 11.20 35.91 8.92
CA ALA A 737 10.16 35.09 9.56
C ALA A 737 9.30 34.30 8.54
N VAL A 738 9.03 34.85 7.36
CA VAL A 738 8.28 34.15 6.30
C VAL A 738 9.14 33.03 5.70
N LEU A 739 10.43 33.30 5.49
CA LEU A 739 11.38 32.29 5.01
C LEU A 739 11.54 31.15 6.04
N ARG A 740 11.75 31.48 7.33
CA ARG A 740 11.82 30.50 8.43
C ARG A 740 10.54 29.67 8.55
N ASN A 741 9.36 30.29 8.54
CA ASN A 741 8.09 29.57 8.66
C ASN A 741 7.79 28.68 7.45
N LYS A 742 8.09 29.13 6.22
CA LYS A 742 7.92 28.28 5.02
C LYS A 742 8.93 27.13 4.99
N ILE A 743 10.18 27.35 5.38
CA ILE A 743 11.18 26.27 5.49
C ILE A 743 10.74 25.25 6.55
N ALA A 744 10.27 25.70 7.72
CA ALA A 744 9.75 24.81 8.76
C ALA A 744 8.53 23.99 8.29
N ALA A 745 7.59 24.61 7.56
CA ALA A 745 6.44 23.93 6.98
C ALA A 745 6.77 22.96 5.82
N ILE A 746 8.01 22.97 5.31
CA ILE A 746 8.55 22.04 4.31
C ILE A 746 9.46 20.97 4.98
N GLN A 747 9.69 21.07 6.30
CA GLN A 747 10.55 20.19 7.10
C GLN A 747 9.79 19.20 8.01
N ILE A 748 8.47 19.07 7.82
CA ILE A 748 7.59 18.07 8.46
C ILE A 748 7.01 17.17 7.37
#